data_AF-A0A2Z6NXQ6-F1
#
_entry.id   AF-A0A2Z6NXQ6-F1
#
_cell.length_a   1.000
_cell.length_b   1.000
_cell.length_c   1.000
_cell.angle_alpha   90.00
_cell.angle_beta   90.00
_cell.angle_gamma   90.00
#
_symmetry.space_group_name_H-M   'P 1'
#
loop_
_entity.id
_entity.type
_entity.pdbx_description
1 polymer ?
#
loop_
_entity_poly.entity_id
_entity_poly.type
_entity_poly.pdbx_seq_one_letter_code
_entity_poly.pdbx_strand_id
1 'polypeptide(L)'
;MMDYMNMDERSIGMFWVVTYTMAQPACETVMSWLTSAGVTDLIPATNLQPAERLVGTREVSPLPMSLISGFSMNLCLKLSYQMEDALFSGQVVPSIAMVESYTRLLLIAPHSLFRSHFNHLVQKSPSLLSKPGATLLVLEILNYRLLPLYRYQGKSKTLMYDVTKIITALKAKRGDHRVFRLAENVCLNLIFSLRDFFLVKREGKGPTEFTETLNRVCVITLAILIKTRGIAEAEHLLYLQSMLDQILAVGQHTWSEKTLRYFPPVLREALSGLPDKRSVAVQAWQQAETTVIHQCTQLLSPSADPSYVTTYLSHSFPQHRQYLCAGALILMHGHAENINSGNLARVLREFSPEEVTSNIYTMVDVMLHHMQIELQQGHLIQDLMLKACASLAFFVWTNELLPLDILLLALADRDDDPHALRIVISLLDRQELQQRVKLFCITRGHPEHWLYTGMFKRVDLQKALGNHLSWKDRNPVFFDDIAARLLPIIPLIIYRLIENDAMDTAERLLALYSPLLAYYPLRFTFVRDILAYFYGHLPGKLIVRILNVLDISKIPFSESFPQQISSSNPAMCPPLDYFTTLLLGIVNNVIPPLHNNSKSGPIGDASNSATRTAQNKPPAVSQSGPANASEGQKAFYQIQDPGTYTQLVLETAVVEILSLPVSASQIVQSLVQIVVNIQPTLIQSNDSLHGSSNGIGQGSVLPTSPSGGSTDSIGASRSTPSVSGVNTTNFASQSGYTSQQLSCLLIQACGLLLSQLPSDFHAQLYLEATRIIKENWWLTDVKRSLAEIDSAVGYALLDPTWAAQDNTSTAIDPTWAAQDNTSTAIGNVVALLHSFFSNLPQEWLEGANVIIKQLRPVTSVAMLRIAFRIMGPVLPKLANAHTLFNKTLSLLLTILVDVFGKNSQTSIAVDASEIADIIDFLHHVIHYEGQGGPVQASSKPRPDVLALLGRAAESLRPEFQHLLSHLNTDVNSSVYASSHPKLVPNPT
;
A
#
# COMPACT_ATOMS: atom_id res chain seq x y z
N MET A 1 2.48 1.95 47.78
CA MET A 1 2.34 1.59 46.35
C MET A 1 1.64 2.75 45.66
N MET A 2 2.15 3.24 44.53
CA MET A 2 1.51 4.36 43.82
C MET A 2 0.36 3.85 42.95
N ASP A 3 -0.78 4.53 43.01
CA ASP A 3 -1.92 4.29 42.14
C ASP A 3 -1.81 5.16 40.89
N TYR A 4 -1.25 4.60 39.83
CA TYR A 4 -1.02 5.29 38.56
C TYR A 4 -2.29 5.68 37.81
N MET A 5 -3.46 5.19 38.20
CA MET A 5 -4.74 5.54 37.56
C MET A 5 -5.32 6.86 38.07
N ASN A 6 -4.97 7.23 39.30
CA ASN A 6 -5.59 8.36 40.02
C ASN A 6 -4.58 9.47 40.37
N MET A 7 -3.45 9.54 39.65
CA MET A 7 -2.47 10.61 39.83
C MET A 7 -2.98 11.93 39.22
N ASP A 8 -2.89 13.02 39.98
CA ASP A 8 -3.12 14.36 39.46
C ASP A 8 -1.95 14.82 38.56
N GLU A 9 -2.16 15.86 37.75
CA GLU A 9 -1.16 16.36 36.79
C GLU A 9 0.17 16.72 37.48
N ARG A 10 0.09 17.26 38.71
CA ARG A 10 1.28 17.60 39.49
C ARG A 10 2.08 16.36 39.87
N SER A 11 1.42 15.29 40.34
CA SER A 11 2.09 14.04 40.68
C SER A 11 2.65 13.35 39.44
N ILE A 12 1.96 13.40 38.31
CA ILE A 12 2.47 12.90 37.02
C ILE A 12 3.76 13.64 36.65
N GLY A 13 3.76 14.97 36.68
CA GLY A 13 4.94 15.78 36.40
C GLY A 13 6.11 15.50 37.35
N MET A 14 5.84 15.33 38.65
CA MET A 14 6.87 14.95 39.62
C MET A 14 7.43 13.56 39.34
N PHE A 15 6.58 12.59 38.99
CA PHE A 15 7.05 11.25 38.62
C PHE A 15 7.92 11.28 37.36
N TRP A 16 7.57 12.09 36.36
CA TRP A 16 8.44 12.30 35.20
C TRP A 16 9.84 12.76 35.61
N VAL A 17 9.97 13.75 36.50
CA VAL A 17 11.28 14.20 37.02
C VAL A 17 12.03 13.04 37.68
N VAL A 18 11.36 12.18 38.44
CA VAL A 18 11.96 10.96 39.01
C VAL A 18 12.44 10.02 37.90
N THR A 19 11.70 9.86 36.81
CA THR A 19 12.16 9.02 35.68
C THR A 19 13.45 9.52 35.03
N TYR A 20 13.71 10.84 35.05
CA TYR A 20 14.94 11.44 34.50
C TYR A 20 16.12 11.37 35.48
N THR A 21 15.86 11.42 36.79
CA THR A 21 16.90 11.52 37.83
C THR A 21 17.21 10.18 38.50
N MET A 22 16.21 9.31 38.64
CA MET A 22 16.26 8.03 39.38
C MET A 22 15.53 6.91 38.61
N ALA A 23 15.99 6.61 37.40
CA ALA A 23 15.33 5.65 36.51
C ALA A 23 15.17 4.23 37.09
N GLN A 24 16.13 3.72 37.88
CA GLN A 24 16.05 2.36 38.42
C GLN A 24 14.94 2.22 39.50
N PRO A 25 14.88 3.06 40.55
CA PRO A 25 13.77 3.05 41.50
C PRO A 25 12.38 3.28 40.85
N ALA A 26 12.32 4.15 39.85
CA ALA A 26 11.07 4.37 39.10
C ALA A 26 10.62 3.09 38.38
N CYS A 27 11.57 2.36 37.76
CA CYS A 27 11.31 1.09 37.08
C CYS A 27 10.75 0.02 38.04
N GLU A 28 11.36 -0.11 39.21
CA GLU A 28 10.93 -1.06 40.25
C GLU A 28 9.53 -0.73 40.77
N THR A 29 9.21 0.56 40.95
CA THR A 29 7.88 1.00 41.37
C THR A 29 6.81 0.64 40.33
N VAL A 30 7.13 0.81 39.04
CA VAL A 30 6.24 0.43 37.94
C VAL A 30 6.05 -1.09 37.86
N MET A 31 7.12 -1.87 37.98
CA MET A 31 7.02 -3.34 37.99
C MET A 31 6.24 -3.86 39.21
N SER A 32 6.39 -3.20 40.37
CA SER A 32 5.60 -3.50 41.57
C SER A 32 4.11 -3.23 41.36
N TRP A 33 3.74 -2.17 40.65
CA TRP A 33 2.34 -1.92 40.28
C TRP A 33 1.77 -3.05 39.40
N LEU A 34 2.51 -3.45 38.36
CA LEU A 34 2.05 -4.47 37.40
C LEU A 34 1.90 -5.88 38.02
N THR A 35 2.46 -6.08 39.20
CA THR A 35 2.41 -7.33 39.97
C THR A 35 1.64 -7.18 41.30
N SER A 36 1.06 -6.01 41.55
CA SER A 36 0.48 -5.62 42.84
C SER A 36 -0.67 -6.50 43.33
N ALA A 37 -1.51 -6.99 42.41
CA ALA A 37 -2.64 -7.84 42.74
C ALA A 37 -2.22 -9.28 43.15
N GLY A 38 -0.93 -9.58 43.10
CA GLY A 38 -0.39 -10.90 43.41
C GLY A 38 -0.72 -11.93 42.33
N VAL A 39 -0.70 -13.20 42.74
CA VAL A 39 -0.73 -14.34 41.84
C VAL A 39 -1.91 -15.24 42.20
N THR A 40 -2.49 -15.91 41.21
CA THR A 40 -3.63 -16.82 41.36
C THR A 40 -3.47 -18.05 40.47
N ASP A 41 -4.08 -19.16 40.87
CA ASP A 41 -4.25 -20.30 39.98
C ASP A 41 -5.23 -19.92 38.86
N LEU A 42 -4.82 -20.08 37.60
CA LEU A 42 -5.63 -19.72 36.43
C LEU A 42 -6.65 -20.81 36.04
N ILE A 43 -6.50 -22.02 36.58
CA ILE A 43 -7.38 -23.16 36.32
C ILE A 43 -7.92 -23.65 37.67
N PRO A 44 -9.25 -23.67 37.90
CA PRO A 44 -9.83 -24.19 39.14
C PRO A 44 -9.48 -25.68 39.31
N ALA A 45 -8.66 -25.98 40.31
CA ALA A 45 -8.18 -27.33 40.57
C ALA A 45 -9.22 -28.14 41.34
N THR A 46 -9.90 -29.09 40.68
CA THR A 46 -10.55 -30.19 41.40
C THR A 46 -9.83 -31.52 41.28
N ASN A 47 -8.92 -31.74 40.31
CA ASN A 47 -8.22 -33.05 40.15
C ASN A 47 -6.81 -32.99 39.49
N LEU A 48 -6.08 -31.87 39.55
CA LEU A 48 -4.76 -31.75 38.90
C LEU A 48 -3.59 -31.92 39.90
N GLN A 49 -2.54 -32.65 39.48
CA GLN A 49 -1.29 -32.77 40.24
C GLN A 49 -0.61 -31.39 40.41
N PRO A 50 0.18 -31.15 41.49
CA PRO A 50 0.81 -29.86 41.75
C PRO A 50 1.72 -29.35 40.62
N ALA A 51 2.38 -30.25 39.89
CA ALA A 51 3.24 -29.93 38.74
C ALA A 51 2.46 -29.46 37.49
N GLU A 52 1.14 -29.61 37.48
CA GLU A 52 0.26 -29.27 36.35
C GLU A 52 -0.52 -27.95 36.53
N ARG A 53 -0.32 -27.25 37.66
CA ARG A 53 -1.03 -25.99 37.96
C ARG A 53 -0.38 -24.82 37.24
N LEU A 54 -1.17 -24.13 36.42
CA LEU A 54 -0.75 -22.91 35.76
C LEU A 54 -1.04 -21.70 36.66
N VAL A 55 0.03 -21.09 37.13
CA VAL A 55 0.01 -19.97 38.07
C VAL A 55 0.16 -18.67 37.27
N GLY A 56 -0.71 -17.68 37.50
CA GLY A 56 -0.72 -16.42 36.75
C GLY A 56 -0.90 -15.19 37.64
N THR A 57 -0.31 -14.08 37.21
CA THR A 57 -0.48 -12.78 37.87
C THR A 57 -1.93 -12.31 37.72
N ARG A 58 -2.54 -11.82 38.80
CA ARG A 58 -3.90 -11.27 38.78
C ARG A 58 -3.95 -10.01 37.91
N GLU A 59 -5.09 -9.79 37.26
CA GLU A 59 -5.28 -8.65 36.36
C GLU A 59 -5.29 -7.32 37.15
N VAL A 60 -4.61 -6.33 36.59
CA VAL A 60 -4.57 -4.93 37.08
C VAL A 60 -4.86 -4.00 35.91
N SER A 61 -4.86 -2.68 36.13
CA SER A 61 -4.94 -1.72 35.02
C SER A 61 -3.56 -1.50 34.37
N PRO A 62 -3.48 -1.45 33.02
CA PRO A 62 -2.26 -1.13 32.30
C PRO A 62 -1.85 0.33 32.54
N LEU A 63 -0.56 0.65 32.42
CA LEU A 63 -0.08 2.03 32.54
C LEU A 63 -0.72 2.94 31.47
N PRO A 64 -1.19 4.15 31.82
CA PRO A 64 -1.90 5.02 30.90
C PRO A 64 -0.91 5.71 29.94
N MET A 65 -1.29 5.89 28.68
CA MET A 65 -0.44 6.55 27.66
C MET A 65 0.02 7.95 28.11
N SER A 66 -0.85 8.71 28.77
CA SER A 66 -0.55 10.04 29.33
C SER A 66 0.60 10.02 30.35
N LEU A 67 0.73 8.95 31.13
CA LEU A 67 1.84 8.80 32.08
C LEU A 67 3.12 8.40 31.35
N ILE A 68 3.05 7.37 30.51
CA ILE A 68 4.24 6.79 29.86
C ILE A 68 4.85 7.80 28.87
N SER A 69 4.06 8.70 28.27
CA SER A 69 4.55 9.69 27.30
C SER A 69 5.58 10.67 27.85
N GLY A 70 5.66 10.85 29.17
CA GLY A 70 6.69 11.67 29.82
C GLY A 70 7.80 10.88 30.49
N PHE A 71 7.86 9.57 30.32
CA PHE A 71 8.98 8.77 30.82
C PHE A 71 10.27 9.12 30.07
N SER A 72 11.38 9.21 30.81
CA SER A 72 12.69 9.33 30.20
C SER A 72 13.01 8.10 29.33
N MET A 73 13.69 8.31 28.19
CA MET A 73 14.08 7.21 27.30
C MET A 73 14.94 6.14 28.01
N ASN A 74 15.74 6.55 29.00
CA ASN A 74 16.54 5.63 29.81
C ASN A 74 15.64 4.72 30.68
N LEU A 75 14.60 5.28 31.31
CA LEU A 75 13.61 4.47 32.02
C LEU A 75 12.90 3.51 31.06
N CYS A 76 12.42 4.00 29.91
CA CYS A 76 11.71 3.18 28.94
C CYS A 76 12.53 1.97 28.50
N LEU A 77 13.82 2.16 28.19
CA LEU A 77 14.73 1.07 27.82
C LEU A 77 14.89 0.05 28.95
N LYS A 78 15.08 0.50 30.20
CA LYS A 78 15.22 -0.41 31.34
C LYS A 78 13.94 -1.18 31.62
N LEU A 79 12.81 -0.49 31.55
CA LEU A 79 11.49 -1.07 31.78
C LEU A 79 11.16 -2.11 30.70
N SER A 80 11.45 -1.84 29.42
CA SER A 80 11.22 -2.82 28.35
C SER A 80 12.00 -4.11 28.59
N TYR A 81 13.28 -4.02 28.99
CA TYR A 81 14.08 -5.21 29.29
C TYR A 81 13.55 -6.02 30.47
N GLN A 82 13.17 -5.35 31.57
CA GLN A 82 12.61 -6.03 32.74
C GLN A 82 11.27 -6.69 32.44
N MET A 83 10.42 -6.03 31.65
CA MET A 83 9.15 -6.59 31.19
C MET A 83 9.39 -7.79 30.26
N GLU A 84 10.32 -7.72 29.31
CA GLU A 84 10.67 -8.86 28.45
C GLU A 84 11.08 -10.09 29.25
N ASP A 85 11.86 -9.92 30.32
CA ASP A 85 12.25 -11.02 31.21
C ASP A 85 11.04 -11.60 31.95
N ALA A 86 10.14 -10.76 32.46
CA ALA A 86 8.92 -11.21 33.11
C ALA A 86 7.95 -11.92 32.14
N LEU A 87 7.80 -11.39 30.92
CA LEU A 87 6.85 -11.87 29.92
C LEU A 87 7.28 -13.20 29.28
N PHE A 88 8.58 -13.35 28.95
CA PHE A 88 9.05 -14.43 28.09
C PHE A 88 9.95 -15.44 28.80
N SER A 89 10.64 -15.01 29.86
CA SER A 89 11.54 -15.85 30.66
C SER A 89 10.94 -16.26 32.01
N GLY A 90 9.87 -15.60 32.45
CA GLY A 90 9.20 -15.84 33.73
C GLY A 90 8.55 -17.21 33.86
N GLN A 91 8.38 -17.66 35.10
CA GLN A 91 7.69 -18.91 35.45
C GLN A 91 6.17 -18.72 35.66
N VAL A 92 5.74 -17.49 35.92
CA VAL A 92 4.35 -17.12 36.16
C VAL A 92 3.78 -16.48 34.90
N VAL A 93 2.54 -16.84 34.54
CA VAL A 93 1.87 -16.22 33.40
C VAL A 93 1.62 -14.73 33.68
N PRO A 94 2.02 -13.82 32.77
CA PRO A 94 1.84 -12.39 33.00
C PRO A 94 0.37 -11.97 32.95
N SER A 95 0.08 -10.81 33.57
CA SER A 95 -1.20 -10.13 33.43
C SER A 95 -1.31 -9.47 32.04
N ILE A 96 -2.53 -9.31 31.54
CA ILE A 96 -2.78 -8.62 30.26
C ILE A 96 -2.29 -7.17 30.36
N ALA A 97 -2.42 -6.55 31.53
CA ALA A 97 -1.95 -5.20 31.78
C ALA A 97 -0.43 -5.03 31.60
N MET A 98 0.37 -6.04 31.98
CA MET A 98 1.81 -6.02 31.74
C MET A 98 2.11 -6.06 30.23
N VAL A 99 1.43 -6.94 29.50
CA VAL A 99 1.56 -7.04 28.03
C VAL A 99 1.17 -5.73 27.35
N GLU A 100 0.03 -5.16 27.71
CA GLU A 100 -0.45 -3.88 27.17
C GLU A 100 0.50 -2.73 27.49
N SER A 101 0.99 -2.65 28.73
CA SER A 101 1.97 -1.63 29.14
C SER A 101 3.28 -1.75 28.35
N TYR A 102 3.73 -2.98 28.07
CA TYR A 102 4.91 -3.23 27.22
C TYR A 102 4.65 -2.75 25.79
N THR A 103 3.50 -3.10 25.20
CA THR A 103 3.18 -2.64 23.83
C THR A 103 3.06 -1.13 23.72
N ARG A 104 2.44 -0.45 24.71
CA ARG A 104 2.35 1.02 24.77
C ARG A 104 3.71 1.69 24.83
N LEU A 105 4.62 1.11 25.61
CA LEU A 105 5.99 1.61 25.71
C LEU A 105 6.67 1.64 24.34
N LEU A 106 6.50 0.58 23.55
CA LEU A 106 7.06 0.49 22.19
C LEU A 106 6.41 1.49 21.21
N LEU A 107 5.15 1.87 21.42
CA LEU A 107 4.43 2.81 20.55
C LEU A 107 4.84 4.28 20.76
N ILE A 108 5.36 4.65 21.94
CA ILE A 108 5.67 6.05 22.28
C ILE A 108 6.93 6.55 21.58
N ALA A 109 7.93 5.69 21.46
CA ALA A 109 9.19 6.00 20.77
C ALA A 109 9.56 4.87 19.83
N PRO A 110 8.78 4.67 18.74
CA PRO A 110 8.86 3.48 17.90
C PRO A 110 10.26 3.29 17.31
N HIS A 111 10.95 4.34 16.87
CA HIS A 111 12.31 4.22 16.33
C HIS A 111 13.38 3.87 17.38
N SER A 112 13.23 4.35 18.60
CA SER A 112 14.25 4.20 19.64
C SER A 112 14.12 2.86 20.36
N LEU A 113 12.90 2.46 20.68
CA LEU A 113 12.61 1.29 21.53
C LEU A 113 12.39 0.01 20.74
N PHE A 114 11.89 0.10 19.50
CA PHE A 114 11.57 -1.10 18.74
C PHE A 114 12.82 -1.90 18.36
N ARG A 115 12.72 -3.22 18.53
CA ARG A 115 13.67 -4.23 18.05
C ARG A 115 12.89 -5.31 17.30
N SER A 116 13.54 -6.03 16.40
CA SER A 116 12.90 -7.20 15.78
C SER A 116 12.73 -8.26 16.87
N HIS A 117 11.49 -8.46 17.32
CA HIS A 117 11.19 -9.23 18.53
C HIS A 117 11.69 -10.67 18.42
N PHE A 118 11.44 -11.37 17.31
CA PHE A 118 11.96 -12.72 17.14
C PHE A 118 13.48 -12.79 17.22
N ASN A 119 14.20 -11.99 16.42
CA ASN A 119 15.66 -12.01 16.43
C ASN A 119 16.23 -11.63 17.79
N HIS A 120 15.69 -10.59 18.42
CA HIS A 120 16.14 -10.11 19.72
C HIS A 120 15.85 -11.09 20.85
N LEU A 121 14.60 -11.56 20.97
CA LEU A 121 14.19 -12.45 22.05
C LEU A 121 14.81 -13.85 21.91
N VAL A 122 14.98 -14.37 20.69
CA VAL A 122 15.67 -15.64 20.45
C VAL A 122 17.17 -15.54 20.75
N GLN A 123 17.82 -14.40 20.43
CA GLN A 123 19.20 -14.16 20.84
C GLN A 123 19.35 -14.11 22.36
N LYS A 124 18.42 -13.45 23.05
CA LYS A 124 18.40 -13.37 24.52
C LYS A 124 18.07 -14.71 25.18
N SER A 125 17.17 -15.49 24.57
CA SER A 125 16.71 -16.78 25.06
C SER A 125 16.55 -17.78 23.91
N PRO A 126 17.60 -18.58 23.59
CA PRO A 126 17.56 -19.54 22.49
C PRO A 126 16.44 -20.59 22.61
N SER A 127 15.98 -20.87 23.84
CA SER A 127 14.89 -21.81 24.13
C SER A 127 13.49 -21.18 24.08
N LEU A 128 13.34 -19.91 23.69
CA LEU A 128 12.06 -19.22 23.61
C LEU A 128 11.03 -19.99 22.78
N LEU A 129 11.41 -20.40 21.57
CA LEU A 129 10.52 -21.11 20.63
C LEU A 129 10.18 -22.53 21.10
N SER A 130 10.94 -23.10 22.04
CA SER A 130 10.60 -24.38 22.67
C SER A 130 9.60 -24.26 23.82
N LYS A 131 9.30 -23.04 24.30
CA LYS A 131 8.29 -22.78 25.33
C LYS A 131 6.96 -22.39 24.66
N PRO A 132 5.92 -23.25 24.71
CA PRO A 132 4.66 -23.00 24.01
C PRO A 132 3.97 -21.69 24.44
N GLY A 133 3.90 -21.42 25.75
CA GLY A 133 3.27 -20.19 26.28
C GLY A 133 3.96 -18.90 25.83
N ALA A 134 5.30 -18.88 25.81
CA ALA A 134 6.06 -17.72 25.35
C ALA A 134 5.90 -17.52 23.83
N THR A 135 5.94 -18.61 23.05
CA THR A 135 5.75 -18.57 21.59
C THR A 135 4.36 -18.04 21.23
N LEU A 136 3.32 -18.52 21.90
CA LEU A 136 1.94 -18.03 21.73
C LEU A 136 1.85 -16.55 22.08
N LEU A 137 2.36 -16.14 23.23
CA LEU A 137 2.33 -14.73 23.63
C LEU A 137 3.03 -13.82 22.60
N VAL A 138 4.21 -14.20 22.11
CA VAL A 138 4.91 -13.45 21.06
C VAL A 138 4.04 -13.33 19.80
N LEU A 139 3.48 -14.44 19.32
CA LEU A 139 2.63 -14.42 18.12
C LEU A 139 1.35 -13.60 18.32
N GLU A 140 0.71 -13.68 19.49
CA GLU A 140 -0.49 -12.89 19.81
C GLU A 140 -0.18 -11.39 19.86
N ILE A 141 0.94 -10.98 20.49
CA ILE A 141 1.40 -9.59 20.52
C ILE A 141 1.70 -9.10 19.10
N LEU A 142 2.41 -9.91 18.29
CA LEU A 142 2.73 -9.56 16.92
C LEU A 142 1.47 -9.35 16.08
N ASN A 143 0.51 -10.27 16.15
CA ASN A 143 -0.68 -10.22 15.33
C ASN A 143 -1.58 -9.03 15.67
N TYR A 144 -1.85 -8.84 16.97
CA TYR A 144 -2.94 -8.00 17.43
C TYR A 144 -2.49 -6.66 18.01
N ARG A 145 -1.18 -6.40 18.14
CA ARG A 145 -0.64 -5.16 18.73
C ARG A 145 0.51 -4.55 17.95
N LEU A 146 1.47 -5.36 17.50
CA LEU A 146 2.73 -4.84 16.95
C LEU A 146 2.84 -4.90 15.42
N LEU A 147 1.89 -5.52 14.70
CA LEU A 147 1.90 -5.54 13.24
C LEU A 147 2.02 -4.13 12.63
N PRO A 148 1.26 -3.11 13.08
CA PRO A 148 1.42 -1.76 12.55
C PRO A 148 2.81 -1.15 12.81
N LEU A 149 3.43 -1.50 13.95
CA LEU A 149 4.78 -1.06 14.29
C LEU A 149 5.85 -1.71 13.40
N TYR A 150 5.69 -2.98 13.04
CA TYR A 150 6.56 -3.64 12.06
C TYR A 150 6.48 -2.99 10.69
N ARG A 151 5.28 -2.57 10.28
CA ARG A 151 5.06 -1.82 9.05
C ARG A 151 5.70 -0.44 9.11
N TYR A 152 5.49 0.31 10.19
CA TYR A 152 6.13 1.61 10.41
C TYR A 152 7.66 1.55 10.31
N GLN A 153 8.27 0.47 10.79
CA GLN A 153 9.72 0.26 10.77
C GLN A 153 10.23 -0.39 9.47
N GLY A 154 9.36 -0.72 8.52
CA GLY A 154 9.73 -1.38 7.27
C GLY A 154 10.27 -2.81 7.47
N LYS A 155 9.87 -3.51 8.53
CA LYS A 155 10.38 -4.86 8.89
C LYS A 155 9.39 -6.01 8.65
N SER A 156 8.26 -5.76 8.00
CA SER A 156 7.24 -6.79 7.71
C SER A 156 7.79 -7.96 6.89
N LYS A 157 8.58 -7.70 5.83
CA LYS A 157 9.20 -8.76 5.00
C LYS A 157 10.11 -9.66 5.85
N THR A 158 10.93 -9.10 6.74
CA THR A 158 11.78 -9.87 7.65
C THR A 158 10.96 -10.74 8.60
N LEU A 159 9.93 -10.16 9.22
CA LEU A 159 9.05 -10.89 10.13
C LEU A 159 8.32 -12.03 9.44
N MET A 160 7.85 -11.82 8.20
CA MET A 160 7.20 -12.85 7.40
C MET A 160 8.10 -14.08 7.23
N TYR A 161 9.39 -13.88 6.93
CA TYR A 161 10.34 -15.01 6.85
C TYR A 161 10.55 -15.73 8.19
N ASP A 162 10.61 -14.98 9.29
CA ASP A 162 10.80 -15.56 10.63
C ASP A 162 9.58 -16.39 11.05
N VAL A 163 8.37 -15.89 10.79
CA VAL A 163 7.10 -16.61 11.05
C VAL A 163 6.97 -17.84 10.15
N THR A 164 7.38 -17.74 8.88
CA THR A 164 7.32 -18.86 7.94
C THR A 164 8.16 -20.04 8.42
N LYS A 165 9.34 -19.81 9.00
CA LYS A 165 10.15 -20.89 9.59
C LYS A 165 9.41 -21.64 10.71
N ILE A 166 8.62 -20.92 11.52
CA ILE A 166 7.79 -21.53 12.57
C ILE A 166 6.71 -22.40 11.94
N ILE A 167 6.03 -21.89 10.90
CA ILE A 167 5.01 -22.63 10.15
C ILE A 167 5.61 -23.91 9.56
N THR A 168 6.76 -23.83 8.89
CA THR A 168 7.48 -24.96 8.31
C THR A 168 7.80 -26.03 9.35
N ALA A 169 8.20 -25.63 10.57
CA ALA A 169 8.51 -26.55 11.65
C ALA A 169 7.26 -27.23 12.27
N LEU A 170 6.09 -26.59 12.17
CA LEU A 170 4.85 -27.04 12.82
C LEU A 170 3.86 -27.74 11.88
N LYS A 171 3.90 -27.48 10.57
CA LYS A 171 2.85 -27.92 9.63
C LYS A 171 2.57 -29.42 9.64
N ALA A 172 3.62 -30.24 9.78
CA ALA A 172 3.55 -31.70 9.84
C ALA A 172 3.52 -32.25 11.28
N LYS A 173 3.60 -31.39 12.30
CA LYS A 173 3.66 -31.80 13.71
C LYS A 173 2.26 -32.04 14.25
N ARG A 174 1.98 -33.27 14.68
CA ARG A 174 0.68 -33.70 15.21
C ARG A 174 0.29 -32.92 16.46
N GLY A 175 -0.97 -32.45 16.52
CA GLY A 175 -1.55 -31.86 17.73
C GLY A 175 -1.21 -30.38 18.03
N ASP A 176 -0.25 -29.77 17.34
CA ASP A 176 0.16 -28.36 17.58
C ASP A 176 -0.67 -27.34 16.76
N HIS A 177 -1.99 -27.55 16.73
CA HIS A 177 -2.91 -26.77 15.88
C HIS A 177 -2.96 -25.28 16.26
N ARG A 178 -3.00 -24.94 17.55
CA ARG A 178 -3.17 -23.55 17.99
C ARG A 178 -2.01 -22.66 17.55
N VAL A 179 -0.78 -23.06 17.86
CA VAL A 179 0.43 -22.29 17.52
C VAL A 179 0.57 -22.16 16.00
N PHE A 180 0.36 -23.26 15.28
CA PHE A 180 0.41 -23.25 13.82
C PHE A 180 -0.60 -22.27 13.22
N ARG A 181 -1.88 -22.35 13.62
CA ARG A 181 -2.93 -21.50 13.05
C ARG A 181 -2.75 -20.03 13.41
N LEU A 182 -2.27 -19.73 14.62
CA LEU A 182 -1.94 -18.36 14.99
C LEU A 182 -0.76 -17.83 14.17
N ALA A 183 0.29 -18.62 13.94
CA ALA A 183 1.41 -18.25 13.08
C ALA A 183 0.97 -18.04 11.62
N GLU A 184 0.11 -18.93 11.10
CA GLU A 184 -0.51 -18.78 9.78
C GLU A 184 -1.34 -17.48 9.69
N ASN A 185 -2.13 -17.15 10.72
CA ASN A 185 -2.91 -15.92 10.78
C ASN A 185 -2.05 -14.64 10.83
N VAL A 186 -0.95 -14.67 11.60
CA VAL A 186 0.07 -13.60 11.59
C VAL A 186 0.65 -13.44 10.18
N CYS A 187 0.97 -14.55 9.51
CA CYS A 187 1.54 -14.52 8.17
C CYS A 187 0.55 -13.99 7.13
N LEU A 188 -0.74 -14.34 7.21
CA LEU A 188 -1.80 -13.76 6.38
C LEU A 188 -1.82 -12.23 6.48
N ASN A 189 -1.86 -11.71 7.71
CA ASN A 189 -1.82 -10.26 7.94
C ASN A 189 -0.51 -9.63 7.44
N LEU A 190 0.63 -10.31 7.58
CA LEU A 190 1.90 -9.82 7.04
C LEU A 190 1.90 -9.72 5.52
N ILE A 191 1.39 -10.73 4.82
CA ILE A 191 1.27 -10.74 3.36
C ILE A 191 0.35 -9.60 2.93
N PHE A 192 -0.84 -9.45 3.53
CA PHE A 192 -1.75 -8.34 3.23
C PHE A 192 -1.18 -6.95 3.58
N SER A 193 -0.20 -6.87 4.49
CA SER A 193 0.45 -5.60 4.85
C SER A 193 1.52 -5.13 3.86
N LEU A 194 1.93 -5.99 2.91
CA LEU A 194 2.96 -5.66 1.93
C LEU A 194 2.44 -4.58 0.97
N ARG A 195 3.31 -3.63 0.62
CA ARG A 195 2.99 -2.49 -0.26
C ARG A 195 3.81 -2.46 -1.54
N ASP A 196 4.69 -3.43 -1.70
CA ASP A 196 5.68 -3.51 -2.76
C ASP A 196 6.00 -4.98 -3.04
N PHE A 197 6.60 -5.24 -4.19
CA PHE A 197 7.01 -6.57 -4.62
C PHE A 197 7.86 -7.27 -3.56
N PHE A 198 7.66 -8.57 -3.40
CA PHE A 198 8.33 -9.37 -2.37
C PHE A 198 8.74 -10.72 -2.94
N LEU A 199 9.72 -11.34 -2.31
CA LEU A 199 10.14 -12.70 -2.63
C LEU A 199 9.51 -13.67 -1.64
N VAL A 200 9.06 -14.83 -2.12
CA VAL A 200 8.59 -15.89 -1.23
C VAL A 200 9.77 -16.65 -0.59
N LYS A 201 10.89 -16.75 -1.32
CA LYS A 201 12.14 -17.33 -0.85
C LYS A 201 13.31 -16.39 -1.10
N ARG A 202 14.21 -16.29 -0.10
CA ARG A 202 15.44 -15.49 -0.21
C ARG A 202 16.38 -16.00 -1.31
N GLU A 203 16.47 -17.31 -1.49
CA GLU A 203 17.39 -17.95 -2.45
C GLU A 203 16.81 -18.12 -3.86
N GLY A 204 15.51 -17.86 -4.04
CA GLY A 204 14.83 -17.93 -5.34
C GLY A 204 14.81 -19.32 -6.01
N LYS A 205 15.02 -20.41 -5.25
CA LYS A 205 15.06 -21.78 -5.77
C LYS A 205 14.14 -22.75 -5.02
N GLY A 206 13.48 -23.62 -5.79
CA GLY A 206 12.63 -24.70 -5.29
C GLY A 206 11.27 -24.22 -4.73
N PRO A 207 10.38 -25.14 -4.36
CA PRO A 207 9.02 -24.83 -3.93
C PRO A 207 8.97 -23.89 -2.72
N THR A 208 7.90 -23.13 -2.55
CA THR A 208 7.70 -22.28 -1.37
C THR A 208 7.60 -23.11 -0.09
N GLU A 209 7.96 -22.49 1.03
CA GLU A 209 7.74 -23.06 2.36
C GLU A 209 6.33 -22.77 2.90
N PHE A 210 5.57 -21.95 2.17
CA PHE A 210 4.23 -21.55 2.53
C PHE A 210 3.25 -22.73 2.50
N THR A 211 2.23 -22.63 3.34
CA THR A 211 1.07 -23.51 3.28
C THR A 211 0.27 -23.22 2.02
N GLU A 212 -0.61 -24.15 1.65
CA GLU A 212 -1.55 -23.95 0.56
C GLU A 212 -2.32 -22.62 0.73
N THR A 213 -2.86 -22.36 1.91
CA THR A 213 -3.55 -21.11 2.27
C THR A 213 -2.71 -19.87 1.96
N LEU A 214 -1.46 -19.83 2.43
CA LEU A 214 -0.58 -18.68 2.27
C LEU A 214 -0.17 -18.48 0.81
N ASN A 215 0.05 -19.55 0.05
CA ASN A 215 0.34 -19.48 -1.38
C ASN A 215 -0.80 -18.79 -2.16
N ARG A 216 -2.07 -19.11 -1.87
CA ARG A 216 -3.23 -18.45 -2.51
C ARG A 216 -3.29 -16.97 -2.17
N VAL A 217 -3.17 -16.66 -0.88
CA VAL A 217 -3.20 -15.26 -0.43
C VAL A 217 -2.05 -14.47 -1.05
N CYS A 218 -0.86 -15.04 -1.21
CA CYS A 218 0.22 -14.38 -1.91
C CYS A 218 -0.10 -14.01 -3.36
N VAL A 219 -0.73 -14.91 -4.12
CA VAL A 219 -1.14 -14.61 -5.50
C VAL A 219 -2.19 -13.49 -5.54
N ILE A 220 -3.17 -13.52 -4.62
CA ILE A 220 -4.19 -12.47 -4.52
C ILE A 220 -3.55 -11.13 -4.15
N THR A 221 -2.65 -11.12 -3.17
CA THR A 221 -1.92 -9.91 -2.79
C THR A 221 -1.04 -9.39 -3.92
N LEU A 222 -0.37 -10.26 -4.68
CA LEU A 222 0.37 -9.84 -5.88
C LEU A 222 -0.57 -9.20 -6.91
N ALA A 223 -1.76 -9.75 -7.14
CA ALA A 223 -2.75 -9.17 -8.04
C ALA A 223 -3.19 -7.77 -7.58
N ILE A 224 -3.48 -7.60 -6.29
CA ILE A 224 -3.83 -6.30 -5.70
C ILE A 224 -2.67 -5.31 -5.82
N LEU A 225 -1.44 -5.74 -5.49
CA LEU A 225 -0.26 -4.88 -5.54
C LEU A 225 0.05 -4.41 -6.97
N ILE A 226 0.16 -5.33 -7.91
CA ILE A 226 0.50 -5.00 -9.30
C ILE A 226 -0.59 -4.11 -9.90
N LYS A 227 -1.87 -4.39 -9.65
CA LYS A 227 -2.97 -3.58 -10.20
C LYS A 227 -3.06 -2.18 -9.60
N THR A 228 -2.76 -2.03 -8.30
CA THR A 228 -3.01 -0.77 -7.57
C THR A 228 -1.74 0.05 -7.31
N ARG A 229 -0.55 -0.51 -7.53
CA ARG A 229 0.75 0.13 -7.28
C ARG A 229 1.83 -0.18 -8.33
N GLY A 230 1.62 -1.18 -9.20
CA GLY A 230 2.58 -1.62 -10.23
C GLY A 230 3.87 -2.24 -9.68
N ILE A 231 4.72 -2.74 -10.58
CA ILE A 231 6.05 -3.27 -10.24
C ILE A 231 7.11 -2.18 -10.39
N ALA A 232 7.75 -1.82 -9.27
CA ALA A 232 8.68 -0.70 -9.20
C ALA A 232 10.01 -0.92 -9.95
N GLU A 233 10.54 -2.16 -9.94
CA GLU A 233 11.87 -2.48 -10.47
C GLU A 233 11.79 -3.52 -11.61
N ALA A 234 12.58 -3.33 -12.66
CA ALA A 234 12.64 -4.22 -13.83
C ALA A 234 13.04 -5.66 -13.47
N GLU A 235 13.94 -5.82 -12.50
CA GLU A 235 14.40 -7.13 -12.04
C GLU A 235 13.24 -7.93 -11.46
N HIS A 236 12.32 -7.29 -10.72
CA HIS A 236 11.16 -7.95 -10.15
C HIS A 236 10.20 -8.52 -11.20
N LEU A 237 10.05 -7.86 -12.35
CA LEU A 237 9.29 -8.39 -13.49
C LEU A 237 9.90 -9.72 -14.00
N LEU A 238 11.22 -9.82 -14.06
CA LEU A 238 11.92 -11.04 -14.47
C LEU A 238 11.75 -12.17 -13.44
N TYR A 239 11.70 -11.82 -12.16
CA TYR A 239 11.50 -12.79 -11.08
C TYR A 239 10.06 -13.26 -10.90
N LEU A 240 9.07 -12.51 -11.41
CA LEU A 240 7.65 -12.82 -11.21
C LEU A 240 7.30 -14.25 -11.66
N GLN A 241 7.76 -14.67 -12.84
CA GLN A 241 7.50 -16.02 -13.33
C GLN A 241 8.12 -17.08 -12.42
N SER A 242 9.39 -16.92 -12.03
CA SER A 242 10.06 -17.85 -11.10
C SER A 242 9.35 -17.89 -9.75
N MET A 243 8.88 -16.75 -9.24
CA MET A 243 8.12 -16.69 -8.00
C MET A 243 6.79 -17.45 -8.11
N LEU A 244 6.05 -17.28 -9.21
CA LEU A 244 4.84 -18.03 -9.48
C LEU A 244 5.13 -19.52 -9.58
N ASP A 245 6.17 -19.93 -10.29
CA ASP A 245 6.58 -21.34 -10.40
C ASP A 245 6.88 -21.93 -9.02
N GLN A 246 7.55 -21.18 -8.13
CA GLN A 246 7.80 -21.61 -6.74
C GLN A 246 6.50 -21.80 -5.97
N ILE A 247 5.57 -20.83 -6.05
CA ILE A 247 4.27 -20.85 -5.35
C ILE A 247 3.43 -22.03 -5.84
N LEU A 248 3.43 -22.26 -7.16
CA LEU A 248 2.62 -23.27 -7.83
C LEU A 248 3.23 -24.68 -7.75
N ALA A 249 4.52 -24.81 -7.44
CA ALA A 249 5.22 -26.10 -7.37
C ALA A 249 4.57 -27.11 -6.40
N VAL A 250 3.97 -26.63 -5.31
CA VAL A 250 3.31 -27.48 -4.29
C VAL A 250 1.79 -27.31 -4.30
N GLY A 251 1.29 -26.20 -4.87
CA GLY A 251 -0.14 -25.88 -4.86
C GLY A 251 -0.99 -26.80 -5.73
N GLN A 252 -2.19 -27.12 -5.24
CA GLN A 252 -3.28 -27.71 -6.04
C GLN A 252 -4.25 -26.64 -6.56
N HIS A 253 -3.86 -25.37 -6.48
CA HIS A 253 -4.71 -24.22 -6.70
C HIS A 253 -5.26 -24.13 -8.11
N THR A 254 -6.55 -23.83 -8.17
CA THR A 254 -7.22 -23.29 -9.34
C THR A 254 -7.77 -21.90 -9.04
N TRP A 255 -7.94 -21.13 -10.10
CA TRP A 255 -8.53 -19.80 -10.06
C TRP A 255 -9.71 -19.78 -11.03
N SER A 256 -10.87 -19.35 -10.56
CA SER A 256 -12.03 -19.18 -11.44
C SER A 256 -11.79 -18.07 -12.45
N GLU A 257 -12.45 -18.16 -13.60
CA GLU A 257 -12.43 -17.08 -14.61
C GLU A 257 -12.96 -15.76 -14.03
N LYS A 258 -13.96 -15.83 -13.14
CA LYS A 258 -14.53 -14.68 -12.43
C LYS A 258 -13.51 -13.95 -11.56
N THR A 259 -12.56 -14.67 -10.97
CA THR A 259 -11.43 -14.07 -10.25
C THR A 259 -10.37 -13.55 -11.23
N LEU A 260 -9.93 -14.40 -12.16
CA LEU A 260 -8.83 -14.10 -13.08
C LEU A 260 -9.09 -12.86 -13.95
N ARG A 261 -10.36 -12.57 -14.29
CA ARG A 261 -10.73 -11.36 -15.05
C ARG A 261 -10.35 -10.05 -14.36
N TYR A 262 -10.20 -10.04 -13.03
CA TYR A 262 -9.78 -8.85 -12.29
C TYR A 262 -8.27 -8.76 -12.09
N PHE A 263 -7.55 -9.88 -12.26
CA PHE A 263 -6.09 -9.91 -12.12
C PHE A 263 -5.40 -9.09 -13.21
N PRO A 264 -4.25 -8.46 -12.93
CA PRO A 264 -3.38 -7.86 -13.93
C PRO A 264 -3.05 -8.83 -15.08
N PRO A 265 -2.90 -8.34 -16.33
CA PRO A 265 -2.62 -9.18 -17.50
C PRO A 265 -1.44 -10.14 -17.29
N VAL A 266 -0.32 -9.65 -16.74
CA VAL A 266 0.90 -10.43 -16.51
C VAL A 266 0.65 -11.65 -15.62
N LEU A 267 -0.17 -11.50 -14.56
CA LEU A 267 -0.56 -12.63 -13.70
C LEU A 267 -1.61 -13.52 -14.35
N ARG A 268 -2.58 -12.92 -15.03
CA ARG A 268 -3.67 -13.66 -15.68
C ARG A 268 -3.12 -14.62 -16.72
N GLU A 269 -2.22 -14.16 -17.58
CA GLU A 269 -1.58 -14.99 -18.61
C GLU A 269 -0.83 -16.16 -17.98
N ALA A 270 -0.01 -15.90 -16.94
CA ALA A 270 0.75 -16.93 -16.24
C ALA A 270 -0.12 -17.99 -15.55
N LEU A 271 -1.34 -17.63 -15.12
CA LEU A 271 -2.24 -18.53 -14.38
C LEU A 271 -3.31 -19.21 -15.26
N SER A 272 -3.63 -18.63 -16.42
CA SER A 272 -4.75 -19.06 -17.29
C SER A 272 -4.62 -20.47 -17.90
N GLY A 273 -3.42 -21.07 -17.88
CA GLY A 273 -3.14 -22.40 -18.44
C GLY A 273 -3.01 -23.54 -17.43
N LEU A 274 -3.26 -23.29 -16.13
CA LEU A 274 -3.06 -24.31 -15.10
C LEU A 274 -4.16 -25.38 -15.12
N PRO A 275 -3.82 -26.68 -15.06
CA PRO A 275 -4.80 -27.75 -15.10
C PRO A 275 -5.65 -27.78 -13.82
N ASP A 276 -6.97 -27.96 -13.98
CA ASP A 276 -7.87 -28.10 -12.85
C ASP A 276 -7.73 -29.47 -12.17
N LYS A 277 -6.97 -29.49 -11.08
CA LYS A 277 -6.72 -30.69 -10.27
C LYS A 277 -7.91 -31.12 -9.41
N ARG A 278 -8.99 -30.33 -9.32
CA ARG A 278 -10.19 -30.71 -8.52
C ARG A 278 -10.90 -31.90 -9.11
N SER A 279 -11.01 -31.94 -10.44
CA SER A 279 -11.56 -33.10 -11.17
C SER A 279 -10.81 -34.39 -10.83
N VAL A 280 -9.49 -34.31 -10.67
CA VAL A 280 -8.63 -35.43 -10.26
C VAL A 280 -8.88 -35.83 -8.81
N ALA A 281 -9.02 -34.86 -7.90
CA ALA A 281 -9.32 -35.13 -6.48
C ALA A 281 -10.68 -35.82 -6.29
N VAL A 282 -11.69 -35.39 -7.06
CA VAL A 282 -13.03 -36.01 -7.09
C VAL A 282 -12.99 -37.41 -7.69
N GLN A 283 -12.23 -37.62 -8.77
CA GLN A 283 -12.04 -38.97 -9.33
C GLN A 283 -11.34 -39.91 -8.34
N ALA A 284 -10.31 -39.42 -7.64
CA ALA A 284 -9.63 -40.18 -6.60
C ALA A 284 -10.57 -40.51 -5.43
N TRP A 285 -11.47 -39.59 -5.08
CA TRP A 285 -12.55 -39.86 -4.13
C TRP A 285 -13.44 -41.01 -4.60
N GLN A 286 -13.96 -40.96 -5.83
CA GLN A 286 -14.86 -42.00 -6.37
C GLN A 286 -14.22 -43.41 -6.35
N GLN A 287 -12.90 -43.49 -6.54
CA GLN A 287 -12.17 -44.76 -6.46
C GLN A 287 -11.99 -45.25 -5.02
N ALA A 288 -11.82 -44.33 -4.06
CA ALA A 288 -11.59 -44.64 -2.66
C ALA A 288 -12.88 -44.74 -1.82
N GLU A 289 -13.99 -44.20 -2.32
CA GLU A 289 -15.24 -43.94 -1.59
C GLU A 289 -15.73 -45.16 -0.81
N THR A 290 -15.87 -46.32 -1.46
CA THR A 290 -16.36 -47.54 -0.79
C THR A 290 -15.48 -47.92 0.41
N THR A 291 -14.16 -47.81 0.27
CA THR A 291 -13.21 -48.15 1.33
C THR A 291 -13.24 -47.10 2.44
N VAL A 292 -13.27 -45.81 2.09
CA VAL A 292 -13.30 -44.72 3.07
C VAL A 292 -14.61 -44.75 3.87
N ILE A 293 -15.76 -44.94 3.23
CA ILE A 293 -17.05 -45.03 3.89
C ILE A 293 -17.11 -46.25 4.82
N HIS A 294 -16.53 -47.40 4.42
CA HIS A 294 -16.41 -48.56 5.30
C HIS A 294 -15.59 -48.25 6.57
N GLN A 295 -14.41 -47.64 6.41
CA GLN A 295 -13.56 -47.22 7.53
C GLN A 295 -14.25 -46.19 8.43
N CYS A 296 -14.92 -45.20 7.83
CA CYS A 296 -15.68 -44.20 8.55
C CYS A 296 -16.85 -44.81 9.30
N THR A 297 -17.55 -45.80 8.76
CA THR A 297 -18.67 -46.48 9.45
C THR A 297 -18.17 -47.22 10.70
N GLN A 298 -17.03 -47.91 10.60
CA GLN A 298 -16.40 -48.58 11.74
C GLN A 298 -15.95 -47.60 12.82
N LEU A 299 -15.41 -46.44 12.41
CA LEU A 299 -14.90 -45.41 13.32
C LEU A 299 -16.00 -44.54 13.95
N LEU A 300 -17.02 -44.20 13.16
CA LEU A 300 -17.96 -43.10 13.44
C LEU A 300 -19.39 -43.57 13.68
N SER A 301 -19.74 -44.85 13.55
CA SER A 301 -21.09 -45.29 13.94
C SER A 301 -21.39 -44.90 15.41
N PRO A 302 -22.65 -44.63 15.79
CA PRO A 302 -22.98 -44.22 17.16
C PRO A 302 -22.56 -45.25 18.22
N SER A 303 -22.52 -46.53 17.84
CA SER A 303 -22.08 -47.66 18.66
C SER A 303 -20.60 -48.03 18.46
N ALA A 304 -19.81 -47.21 17.76
CA ALA A 304 -18.40 -47.51 17.44
C ALA A 304 -17.55 -47.64 18.71
N ASP A 305 -16.74 -48.70 18.77
CA ASP A 305 -15.79 -48.92 19.86
C ASP A 305 -14.72 -47.81 19.86
N PRO A 306 -14.56 -47.05 20.96
CA PRO A 306 -13.55 -46.02 21.06
C PRO A 306 -12.10 -46.53 20.90
N SER A 307 -11.85 -47.83 21.06
CA SER A 307 -10.53 -48.45 20.84
C SER A 307 -10.09 -48.42 19.36
N TYR A 308 -11.06 -48.40 18.44
CA TYR A 308 -10.81 -48.41 16.99
C TYR A 308 -10.10 -47.15 16.50
N VAL A 309 -10.15 -46.04 17.26
CA VAL A 309 -9.38 -44.81 16.97
C VAL A 309 -7.89 -45.12 16.79
N THR A 310 -7.32 -45.97 17.66
CA THR A 310 -5.90 -46.36 17.58
C THR A 310 -5.62 -47.14 16.31
N THR A 311 -6.50 -48.10 15.99
CA THR A 311 -6.43 -48.91 14.76
C THR A 311 -6.50 -48.05 13.51
N TYR A 312 -7.40 -47.07 13.48
CA TYR A 312 -7.51 -46.13 12.37
C TYR A 312 -6.21 -45.32 12.22
N LEU A 313 -5.68 -44.76 13.30
CA LEU A 313 -4.44 -43.96 13.26
C LEU A 313 -3.20 -44.76 12.85
N SER A 314 -3.13 -46.06 13.18
CA SER A 314 -1.99 -46.91 12.84
C SER A 314 -2.10 -47.55 11.45
N HIS A 315 -3.28 -47.99 11.04
CA HIS A 315 -3.46 -48.85 9.85
C HIS A 315 -4.18 -48.21 8.67
N SER A 316 -4.80 -47.03 8.83
CA SER A 316 -5.40 -46.35 7.67
C SER A 316 -4.33 -45.91 6.66
N PHE A 317 -4.60 -46.15 5.38
CA PHE A 317 -3.75 -45.66 4.29
C PHE A 317 -3.66 -44.13 4.36
N PRO A 318 -2.45 -43.54 4.31
CA PRO A 318 -2.28 -42.09 4.41
C PRO A 318 -3.15 -41.30 3.42
N GLN A 319 -3.30 -41.81 2.18
CA GLN A 319 -4.14 -41.21 1.14
C GLN A 319 -5.64 -41.22 1.49
N HIS A 320 -6.11 -42.16 2.33
CA HIS A 320 -7.52 -42.22 2.73
C HIS A 320 -7.83 -41.25 3.88
N ARG A 321 -6.82 -40.87 4.68
CA ARG A 321 -6.99 -39.99 5.84
C ARG A 321 -7.46 -38.59 5.48
N GLN A 322 -7.15 -38.12 4.27
CA GLN A 322 -7.61 -36.81 3.77
C GLN A 322 -9.12 -36.77 3.51
N TYR A 323 -9.79 -37.93 3.46
CA TYR A 323 -11.21 -38.03 3.22
C TYR A 323 -12.04 -38.27 4.50
N LEU A 324 -11.43 -38.25 5.68
CA LEU A 324 -12.13 -38.53 6.94
C LEU A 324 -13.30 -37.57 7.15
N CYS A 325 -13.10 -36.27 6.95
CA CYS A 325 -14.15 -35.28 7.12
C CYS A 325 -15.24 -35.39 6.05
N ALA A 326 -14.86 -35.72 4.80
CA ALA A 326 -15.79 -35.99 3.72
C ALA A 326 -16.68 -37.22 4.02
N GLY A 327 -16.08 -38.32 4.46
CA GLY A 327 -16.80 -39.54 4.85
C GLY A 327 -17.71 -39.31 6.06
N ALA A 328 -17.27 -38.53 7.06
CA ALA A 328 -18.11 -38.13 8.18
C ALA A 328 -19.33 -37.31 7.72
N LEU A 329 -19.14 -36.35 6.82
CA LEU A 329 -20.22 -35.53 6.27
C LEU A 329 -21.25 -36.37 5.49
N ILE A 330 -20.80 -37.34 4.71
CA ILE A 330 -21.68 -38.25 3.95
C ILE A 330 -22.49 -39.15 4.90
N LEU A 331 -21.84 -39.72 5.92
CA LEU A 331 -22.50 -40.59 6.90
C LEU A 331 -23.54 -39.85 7.77
N MET A 332 -23.34 -38.54 8.02
CA MET A 332 -24.35 -37.73 8.70
C MET A 332 -25.64 -37.66 7.90
N HIS A 333 -25.56 -37.48 6.57
CA HIS A 333 -26.72 -37.27 5.70
C HIS A 333 -27.68 -36.16 6.20
N GLY A 334 -27.12 -35.10 6.80
CA GLY A 334 -27.88 -34.00 7.43
C GLY A 334 -28.32 -34.25 8.88
N HIS A 335 -28.05 -35.43 9.43
CA HIS A 335 -28.42 -35.87 10.77
C HIS A 335 -27.17 -36.11 11.62
N ALA A 336 -26.91 -35.20 12.56
CA ALA A 336 -25.72 -35.20 13.40
C ALA A 336 -25.61 -36.42 14.32
N GLU A 337 -26.75 -36.95 14.74
CA GLU A 337 -26.91 -38.15 15.57
C GLU A 337 -26.39 -39.44 14.93
N ASN A 338 -26.17 -39.44 13.61
CA ASN A 338 -25.69 -40.62 12.88
C ASN A 338 -24.19 -40.87 13.04
N ILE A 339 -23.44 -39.93 13.63
CA ILE A 339 -21.99 -40.09 13.81
C ILE A 339 -21.52 -39.88 15.26
N ASN A 340 -20.46 -40.59 15.64
CA ASN A 340 -19.75 -40.45 16.90
C ASN A 340 -18.72 -39.32 16.82
N SER A 341 -19.13 -38.12 17.24
CA SER A 341 -18.26 -36.93 17.25
C SER A 341 -17.05 -37.07 18.18
N GLY A 342 -17.15 -37.89 19.24
CA GLY A 342 -16.07 -38.15 20.18
C GLY A 342 -14.90 -38.88 19.53
N ASN A 343 -15.17 -39.94 18.76
CA ASN A 343 -14.15 -40.66 18.01
C ASN A 343 -13.51 -39.79 16.93
N LEU A 344 -14.34 -39.03 16.19
CA LEU A 344 -13.85 -38.08 15.20
C LEU A 344 -12.89 -37.04 15.81
N ALA A 345 -13.28 -36.44 16.94
CA ALA A 345 -12.45 -35.46 17.65
C ALA A 345 -11.10 -36.07 18.08
N ARG A 346 -11.09 -37.31 18.57
CA ARG A 346 -9.85 -38.01 18.98
C ARG A 346 -8.90 -38.24 17.79
N VAL A 347 -9.43 -38.57 16.62
CA VAL A 347 -8.61 -38.74 15.41
C VAL A 347 -8.06 -37.40 14.93
N LEU A 348 -8.92 -36.38 14.79
CA LEU A 348 -8.51 -35.04 14.33
C LEU A 348 -7.45 -34.40 15.24
N ARG A 349 -7.47 -34.70 16.54
CA ARG A 349 -6.46 -34.23 17.51
C ARG A 349 -5.06 -34.79 17.27
N GLU A 350 -4.97 -35.95 16.62
CA GLU A 350 -3.70 -36.60 16.31
C GLU A 350 -3.26 -36.36 14.86
N PHE A 351 -4.07 -35.67 14.05
CA PHE A 351 -3.64 -35.18 12.75
C PHE A 351 -2.71 -33.98 12.91
N SER A 352 -1.86 -33.77 11.92
CA SER A 352 -1.13 -32.53 11.75
C SER A 352 -2.06 -31.40 11.30
N PRO A 353 -1.72 -30.12 11.53
CA PRO A 353 -2.49 -28.99 11.04
C PRO A 353 -2.70 -29.01 9.52
N GLU A 354 -1.70 -29.46 8.76
CA GLU A 354 -1.78 -29.57 7.30
C GLU A 354 -2.74 -30.70 6.85
N GLU A 355 -2.73 -31.86 7.53
CA GLU A 355 -3.71 -32.92 7.29
C GLU A 355 -5.15 -32.45 7.56
N VAL A 356 -5.35 -31.62 8.58
CA VAL A 356 -6.66 -31.00 8.87
C VAL A 356 -7.07 -30.03 7.77
N THR A 357 -6.16 -29.17 7.28
CA THR A 357 -6.45 -28.29 6.13
C THR A 357 -6.86 -29.11 4.91
N SER A 358 -6.08 -30.13 4.55
CA SER A 358 -6.36 -31.00 3.40
C SER A 358 -7.71 -31.70 3.54
N ASN A 359 -8.05 -32.17 4.73
CA ASN A 359 -9.37 -32.74 5.03
C ASN A 359 -10.52 -31.76 4.79
N ILE A 360 -10.37 -30.49 5.15
CA ILE A 360 -11.40 -29.47 4.97
C ILE A 360 -11.61 -29.18 3.48
N TYR A 361 -10.54 -28.94 2.72
CA TYR A 361 -10.63 -28.69 1.28
C TYR A 361 -11.26 -29.88 0.55
N THR A 362 -10.82 -31.09 0.89
CA THR A 362 -11.36 -32.33 0.31
C THR A 362 -12.84 -32.52 0.68
N MET A 363 -13.22 -32.24 1.93
CA MET A 363 -14.63 -32.29 2.36
C MET A 363 -15.49 -31.30 1.57
N VAL A 364 -15.01 -30.08 1.32
CA VAL A 364 -15.72 -29.09 0.51
C VAL A 364 -15.88 -29.57 -0.94
N ASP A 365 -14.81 -30.08 -1.55
CA ASP A 365 -14.85 -30.60 -2.93
C ASP A 365 -15.84 -31.76 -3.07
N VAL A 366 -15.79 -32.73 -2.15
CA VAL A 366 -16.69 -33.88 -2.15
C VAL A 366 -18.14 -33.44 -1.89
N MET A 367 -18.37 -32.51 -0.97
CA MET A 367 -19.71 -32.00 -0.65
C MET A 367 -20.35 -31.30 -1.85
N LEU A 368 -19.63 -30.40 -2.52
CA LEU A 368 -20.15 -29.68 -3.69
C LEU A 368 -20.43 -30.64 -4.86
N HIS A 369 -19.54 -31.60 -5.09
CA HIS A 369 -19.75 -32.66 -6.09
C HIS A 369 -21.00 -33.51 -5.79
N HIS A 370 -21.21 -33.92 -4.55
CA HIS A 370 -22.42 -34.66 -4.16
C HIS A 370 -23.69 -33.84 -4.35
N MET A 371 -23.67 -32.55 -3.99
CA MET A 371 -24.80 -31.66 -4.24
C MET A 371 -25.13 -31.58 -5.72
N GLN A 372 -24.12 -31.52 -6.59
CA GLN A 372 -24.32 -31.51 -8.04
C GLN A 372 -24.94 -32.81 -8.56
N ILE A 373 -24.50 -33.98 -8.05
CA ILE A 373 -25.08 -35.29 -8.40
C ILE A 373 -26.55 -35.37 -7.94
N GLU A 374 -26.84 -35.03 -6.68
CA GLU A 374 -28.20 -35.12 -6.15
C GLU A 374 -29.16 -34.16 -6.86
N LEU A 375 -28.67 -32.99 -7.28
CA LEU A 375 -29.42 -32.05 -8.12
C LEU A 375 -29.76 -32.65 -9.48
N GLN A 376 -28.81 -33.33 -10.13
CA GLN A 376 -29.05 -34.05 -11.39
C GLN A 376 -30.07 -35.19 -11.23
N GLN A 377 -30.16 -35.78 -10.04
CA GLN A 377 -31.14 -36.80 -9.68
C GLN A 377 -32.54 -36.22 -9.34
N GLY A 378 -32.72 -34.90 -9.40
CA GLY A 378 -34.00 -34.22 -9.24
C GLY A 378 -34.31 -33.71 -7.82
N HIS A 379 -33.33 -33.72 -6.90
CA HIS A 379 -33.51 -33.15 -5.57
C HIS A 379 -33.57 -31.61 -5.61
N LEU A 380 -34.34 -31.02 -4.69
CA LEU A 380 -34.46 -29.57 -4.60
C LEU A 380 -33.19 -28.95 -4.00
N ILE A 381 -32.61 -27.97 -4.70
CA ILE A 381 -31.38 -27.31 -4.26
C ILE A 381 -31.48 -26.69 -2.87
N GLN A 382 -32.67 -26.21 -2.47
CA GLN A 382 -32.88 -25.62 -1.15
C GLN A 382 -32.69 -26.64 -0.04
N ASP A 383 -33.17 -27.87 -0.23
CA ASP A 383 -33.00 -28.95 0.74
C ASP A 383 -31.53 -29.39 0.84
N LEU A 384 -30.85 -29.48 -0.30
CA LEU A 384 -29.41 -29.80 -0.36
C LEU A 384 -28.57 -28.75 0.38
N MET A 385 -28.86 -27.46 0.15
CA MET A 385 -28.19 -26.37 0.84
C MET A 385 -28.46 -26.39 2.36
N LEU A 386 -29.70 -26.66 2.77
CA LEU A 386 -30.03 -26.79 4.20
C LEU A 386 -29.28 -27.95 4.85
N LYS A 387 -29.23 -29.12 4.20
CA LYS A 387 -28.44 -30.28 4.68
C LYS A 387 -26.95 -29.95 4.79
N ALA A 388 -26.36 -29.34 3.76
CA ALA A 388 -24.95 -28.95 3.77
C ALA A 388 -24.64 -27.96 4.91
N CYS A 389 -25.43 -26.89 5.03
CA CYS A 389 -25.27 -25.90 6.10
C CYS A 389 -25.47 -26.50 7.50
N ALA A 390 -26.43 -27.42 7.69
CA ALA A 390 -26.64 -28.11 8.95
C ALA A 390 -25.44 -29.00 9.33
N SER A 391 -24.91 -29.77 8.37
CA SER A 391 -23.73 -30.59 8.58
C SER A 391 -22.49 -29.76 8.91
N LEU A 392 -22.24 -28.66 8.18
CA LEU A 392 -21.12 -27.77 8.47
C LEU A 392 -21.27 -27.06 9.82
N ALA A 393 -22.49 -26.67 10.19
CA ALA A 393 -22.77 -26.10 11.51
C ALA A 393 -22.44 -27.06 12.65
N PHE A 394 -22.67 -28.37 12.47
CA PHE A 394 -22.26 -29.37 13.44
C PHE A 394 -20.74 -29.42 13.66
N PHE A 395 -19.96 -29.36 12.57
CA PHE A 395 -18.50 -29.36 12.65
C PHE A 395 -17.95 -28.11 13.33
N VAL A 396 -18.53 -26.94 13.05
CA VAL A 396 -17.92 -25.67 13.46
C VAL A 396 -18.50 -25.12 14.77
N TRP A 397 -19.80 -25.29 15.00
CA TRP A 397 -20.49 -24.64 16.13
C TRP A 397 -20.88 -25.61 17.23
N THR A 398 -21.37 -26.80 16.88
CA THR A 398 -21.87 -27.77 17.87
C THR A 398 -20.74 -28.50 18.59
N ASN A 399 -19.82 -29.10 17.83
CA ASN A 399 -18.69 -29.83 18.39
C ASN A 399 -17.35 -29.08 18.24
N GLU A 400 -17.31 -28.00 17.46
CA GLU A 400 -16.13 -27.16 17.21
C GLU A 400 -14.88 -27.96 16.83
N LEU A 401 -15.05 -28.89 15.89
CA LEU A 401 -14.06 -29.86 15.44
C LEU A 401 -13.11 -29.30 14.38
N LEU A 402 -13.56 -28.30 13.62
CA LEU A 402 -12.83 -27.75 12.47
C LEU A 402 -12.64 -26.23 12.60
N PRO A 403 -11.48 -25.70 12.16
CA PRO A 403 -11.22 -24.27 12.10
C PRO A 403 -12.11 -23.57 11.06
N LEU A 404 -12.93 -22.62 11.52
CA LEU A 404 -13.89 -21.87 10.69
C LEU A 404 -13.22 -21.06 9.59
N ASP A 405 -12.12 -20.36 9.91
CA ASP A 405 -11.36 -19.54 8.97
C ASP A 405 -10.94 -20.35 7.74
N ILE A 406 -10.41 -21.56 7.95
CA ILE A 406 -10.00 -22.45 6.86
C ILE A 406 -11.19 -22.98 6.06
N LEU A 407 -12.30 -23.31 6.72
CA LEU A 407 -13.52 -23.74 6.02
C LEU A 407 -14.07 -22.63 5.12
N LEU A 408 -14.12 -21.39 5.62
CA LEU A 408 -14.58 -20.24 4.85
C LEU A 408 -13.68 -19.98 3.65
N LEU A 409 -12.35 -20.06 3.82
CA LEU A 409 -11.40 -19.94 2.73
C LEU A 409 -11.58 -21.04 1.68
N ALA A 410 -11.67 -22.30 2.12
CA ALA A 410 -11.87 -23.43 1.22
C ALA A 410 -13.14 -23.30 0.36
N LEU A 411 -14.25 -22.82 0.94
CA LEU A 411 -15.48 -22.53 0.19
C LEU A 411 -15.32 -21.30 -0.73
N ALA A 412 -14.70 -20.22 -0.23
CA ALA A 412 -14.49 -18.99 -1.00
C ALA A 412 -13.54 -19.19 -2.20
N ASP A 413 -12.69 -20.21 -2.11
CA ASP A 413 -11.79 -20.65 -3.17
C ASP A 413 -12.45 -21.51 -4.26
N ARG A 414 -13.73 -21.86 -4.08
CA ARG A 414 -14.58 -22.58 -5.05
C ARG A 414 -15.68 -21.67 -5.58
N ASP A 415 -15.32 -20.43 -5.90
CA ASP A 415 -16.26 -19.37 -6.33
C ASP A 415 -16.81 -19.55 -7.76
N ASP A 416 -16.28 -20.52 -8.50
CA ASP A 416 -16.86 -21.02 -9.74
C ASP A 416 -18.09 -21.91 -9.50
N ASP A 417 -18.22 -22.54 -8.32
CA ASP A 417 -19.43 -23.23 -7.91
C ASP A 417 -20.52 -22.21 -7.46
N PRO A 418 -21.76 -22.30 -7.99
CA PRO A 418 -22.81 -21.33 -7.70
C PRO A 418 -23.34 -21.38 -6.25
N HIS A 419 -23.01 -22.41 -5.48
CA HIS A 419 -23.49 -22.65 -4.13
C HIS A 419 -22.44 -22.35 -3.06
N ALA A 420 -21.15 -22.46 -3.35
CA ALA A 420 -20.07 -22.30 -2.37
C ALA A 420 -20.13 -20.96 -1.62
N LEU A 421 -20.20 -19.83 -2.32
CA LEU A 421 -20.32 -18.51 -1.68
C LEU A 421 -21.64 -18.34 -0.91
N ARG A 422 -22.72 -18.99 -1.34
CA ARG A 422 -23.99 -18.95 -0.60
C ARG A 422 -23.90 -19.70 0.73
N ILE A 423 -23.12 -20.79 0.77
CA ILE A 423 -22.80 -21.51 2.00
C ILE A 423 -21.94 -20.62 2.92
N VAL A 424 -20.93 -19.95 2.38
CA VAL A 424 -20.12 -18.96 3.13
C VAL A 424 -21.02 -17.92 3.80
N ILE A 425 -21.91 -17.29 3.03
CA ILE A 425 -22.85 -16.29 3.54
C ILE A 425 -23.73 -16.90 4.64
N SER A 426 -24.25 -18.11 4.43
CA SER A 426 -25.10 -18.80 5.41
C SER A 426 -24.38 -19.09 6.72
N LEU A 427 -23.08 -19.43 6.67
CA LEU A 427 -22.25 -19.65 7.86
C LEU A 427 -21.93 -18.35 8.60
N LEU A 428 -21.75 -17.25 7.86
CA LEU A 428 -21.52 -15.92 8.44
C LEU A 428 -22.79 -15.36 9.11
N ASP A 429 -23.97 -15.60 8.53
CA ASP A 429 -25.25 -15.12 9.08
C ASP A 429 -25.72 -15.90 10.33
N ARG A 430 -24.99 -16.94 10.77
CA ARG A 430 -25.32 -17.74 11.95
C ARG A 430 -25.24 -16.93 13.24
N GLN A 431 -26.25 -17.12 14.10
CA GLN A 431 -26.32 -16.44 15.40
C GLN A 431 -25.16 -16.81 16.32
N GLU A 432 -24.68 -18.05 16.24
CA GLU A 432 -23.55 -18.55 17.02
C GLU A 432 -22.29 -17.70 16.79
N LEU A 433 -22.00 -17.35 15.54
CA LEU A 433 -20.88 -16.47 15.19
C LEU A 433 -21.14 -15.02 15.63
N GLN A 434 -22.33 -14.49 15.36
CA GLN A 434 -22.68 -13.12 15.75
C GLN A 434 -22.57 -12.89 17.26
N GLN A 435 -22.95 -13.88 18.07
CA GLN A 435 -22.79 -13.84 19.52
C GLN A 435 -21.32 -13.85 19.95
N ARG A 436 -20.47 -14.66 19.30
CA ARG A 436 -19.01 -14.66 19.56
C ARG A 436 -18.37 -13.34 19.21
N VAL A 437 -18.71 -12.77 18.04
CA VAL A 437 -18.22 -11.45 17.63
C VAL A 437 -18.66 -10.37 18.62
N LYS A 438 -19.93 -10.37 19.03
CA LYS A 438 -20.44 -9.43 20.03
C LYS A 438 -19.70 -9.58 21.36
N LEU A 439 -19.48 -10.81 21.82
CA LEU A 439 -18.74 -11.08 23.05
C LEU A 439 -17.29 -10.57 22.94
N PHE A 440 -16.62 -10.86 21.83
CA PHE A 440 -15.26 -10.38 21.53
C PHE A 440 -15.19 -8.85 21.62
N CYS A 441 -16.06 -8.12 20.93
CA CYS A 441 -16.07 -6.65 20.97
C CYS A 441 -16.28 -6.10 22.40
N ILE A 442 -17.09 -6.78 23.23
CA ILE A 442 -17.34 -6.36 24.62
C ILE A 442 -16.13 -6.64 25.53
N THR A 443 -15.50 -7.82 25.40
CA THR A 443 -14.42 -8.26 26.31
C THR A 443 -13.07 -7.67 25.95
N ARG A 444 -12.84 -7.36 24.67
CA ARG A 444 -11.54 -6.93 24.16
C ARG A 444 -11.17 -5.49 24.55
N GLY A 445 -12.15 -4.66 24.88
CA GLY A 445 -11.97 -3.23 25.07
C GLY A 445 -12.02 -2.46 23.74
N HIS A 446 -11.73 -1.15 23.78
CA HIS A 446 -11.81 -0.29 22.59
C HIS A 446 -10.77 -0.69 21.52
N PRO A 447 -11.05 -0.56 20.20
CA PRO A 447 -10.08 -0.83 19.13
C PRO A 447 -8.75 -0.08 19.30
N GLU A 448 -8.79 1.17 19.75
CA GLU A 448 -7.62 1.92 20.22
C GLU A 448 -7.17 1.43 21.60
N HIS A 449 -6.66 0.20 21.64
CA HIS A 449 -6.33 -0.50 22.89
C HIS A 449 -5.32 0.25 23.77
N TRP A 450 -4.48 1.11 23.17
CA TRP A 450 -3.50 1.93 23.88
C TRP A 450 -4.14 3.06 24.71
N LEU A 451 -5.35 3.51 24.35
CA LEU A 451 -6.08 4.54 25.09
C LEU A 451 -6.91 3.97 26.26
N TYR A 452 -7.21 2.67 26.24
CA TYR A 452 -8.04 2.05 27.26
C TYR A 452 -7.27 1.87 28.58
N THR A 453 -7.63 2.60 29.63
CA THR A 453 -6.96 2.54 30.95
C THR A 453 -7.62 1.58 31.94
N GLY A 454 -8.77 0.99 31.57
CA GLY A 454 -9.48 0.05 32.42
C GLY A 454 -8.77 -1.30 32.55
N MET A 455 -9.25 -2.11 33.49
CA MET A 455 -8.78 -3.47 33.66
C MET A 455 -9.26 -4.36 32.51
N PHE A 456 -8.34 -5.13 31.92
CA PHE A 456 -8.67 -6.13 30.91
C PHE A 456 -9.15 -7.43 31.57
N LYS A 457 -10.11 -8.10 30.93
CA LYS A 457 -10.64 -9.38 31.43
C LYS A 457 -10.07 -10.54 30.61
N ARG A 458 -9.58 -11.56 31.32
CA ARG A 458 -9.15 -12.81 30.69
C ARG A 458 -10.37 -13.63 30.26
N VAL A 459 -10.34 -14.09 29.02
CA VAL A 459 -11.36 -14.99 28.47
C VAL A 459 -10.90 -16.44 28.67
N ASP A 460 -11.84 -17.33 28.96
CA ASP A 460 -11.57 -18.75 29.03
C ASP A 460 -11.09 -19.29 27.67
N LEU A 461 -10.08 -20.17 27.69
CA LEU A 461 -9.41 -20.66 26.49
C LEU A 461 -10.37 -21.35 25.51
N GLN A 462 -11.23 -22.24 26.03
CA GLN A 462 -12.19 -22.98 25.21
C GLN A 462 -13.27 -22.04 24.68
N LYS A 463 -13.72 -21.07 25.48
CA LYS A 463 -14.69 -20.06 25.00
C LYS A 463 -14.13 -19.17 23.89
N ALA A 464 -12.84 -18.83 23.94
CA ALA A 464 -12.21 -17.97 22.94
C ALA A 464 -11.90 -18.71 21.62
N LEU A 465 -11.37 -19.93 21.72
CA LEU A 465 -10.80 -20.65 20.57
C LEU A 465 -11.58 -21.91 20.14
N GLY A 466 -12.60 -22.29 20.90
CA GLY A 466 -13.35 -23.53 20.69
C GLY A 466 -12.52 -24.79 20.94
N ASN A 467 -13.20 -25.94 20.90
CA ASN A 467 -12.61 -27.24 21.24
C ASN A 467 -11.36 -27.57 20.42
N HIS A 468 -11.43 -27.46 19.08
CA HIS A 468 -10.34 -27.85 18.17
C HIS A 468 -8.99 -27.25 18.56
N LEU A 469 -8.97 -25.97 18.90
CA LEU A 469 -7.74 -25.24 19.18
C LEU A 469 -7.34 -25.29 20.66
N SER A 470 -8.27 -25.62 21.57
CA SER A 470 -8.01 -25.70 23.01
C SER A 470 -7.66 -27.10 23.52
N TRP A 471 -7.64 -28.14 22.67
CA TRP A 471 -7.58 -29.54 23.12
C TRP A 471 -6.41 -29.92 24.04
N LYS A 472 -5.16 -29.77 23.56
CA LYS A 472 -3.94 -30.21 24.28
C LYS A 472 -3.28 -29.07 25.06
N ASP A 473 -3.64 -27.83 24.73
CA ASP A 473 -2.99 -26.65 25.26
C ASP A 473 -3.74 -26.10 26.47
N ARG A 474 -2.99 -25.67 27.48
CA ARG A 474 -3.51 -25.07 28.71
C ARG A 474 -3.06 -23.62 28.88
N ASN A 475 -2.21 -23.13 27.98
CA ASN A 475 -1.76 -21.74 28.02
C ASN A 475 -2.96 -20.83 27.75
N PRO A 476 -3.15 -19.75 28.52
CA PRO A 476 -4.27 -18.85 28.32
C PRO A 476 -4.14 -18.06 27.02
N VAL A 477 -5.26 -17.49 26.57
CA VAL A 477 -5.26 -16.46 25.53
C VAL A 477 -5.06 -15.10 26.18
N PHE A 478 -4.31 -14.24 25.49
CA PHE A 478 -4.27 -12.82 25.82
C PHE A 478 -5.24 -12.08 24.91
N PHE A 479 -5.12 -12.33 23.61
CA PHE A 479 -5.66 -11.52 22.54
C PHE A 479 -6.31 -12.34 21.42
N ASP A 480 -5.94 -13.62 21.30
CA ASP A 480 -6.46 -14.54 20.28
C ASP A 480 -7.90 -14.97 20.55
N ASP A 481 -8.70 -15.07 19.49
CA ASP A 481 -10.11 -15.43 19.51
C ASP A 481 -10.53 -15.90 18.11
N ILE A 482 -11.53 -16.77 18.00
CA ILE A 482 -12.11 -17.17 16.70
C ILE A 482 -12.56 -15.93 15.90
N ALA A 483 -13.19 -14.95 16.55
CA ALA A 483 -13.60 -13.71 15.90
C ALA A 483 -12.39 -12.90 15.38
N ALA A 484 -11.31 -12.82 16.16
CA ALA A 484 -10.10 -12.11 15.77
C ALA A 484 -9.40 -12.75 14.57
N ARG A 485 -9.44 -14.09 14.47
CA ARG A 485 -8.87 -14.83 13.33
C ARG A 485 -9.61 -14.59 12.02
N LEU A 486 -10.87 -14.14 12.07
CA LEU A 486 -11.65 -13.77 10.89
C LEU A 486 -11.33 -12.37 10.34
N LEU A 487 -10.56 -11.55 11.07
CA LEU A 487 -10.22 -10.19 10.66
C LEU A 487 -9.55 -10.10 9.26
N PRO A 488 -8.60 -10.98 8.88
CA PRO A 488 -8.10 -11.03 7.49
C PRO A 488 -9.02 -11.78 6.52
N ILE A 489 -9.94 -12.61 7.01
CA ILE A 489 -10.76 -13.51 6.17
C ILE A 489 -11.99 -12.80 5.61
N ILE A 490 -12.67 -11.99 6.44
CA ILE A 490 -13.84 -11.22 6.03
C ILE A 490 -13.50 -10.30 4.85
N PRO A 491 -12.43 -9.47 4.88
CA PRO A 491 -11.98 -8.71 3.72
C PRO A 491 -11.85 -9.56 2.46
N LEU A 492 -11.20 -10.73 2.54
CA LEU A 492 -11.02 -11.61 1.39
C LEU A 492 -12.36 -12.10 0.82
N ILE A 493 -13.30 -12.47 1.68
CA ILE A 493 -14.66 -12.86 1.26
C ILE A 493 -15.36 -11.70 0.55
N ILE A 494 -15.18 -10.46 1.01
CA ILE A 494 -15.71 -9.27 0.32
C ILE A 494 -15.12 -9.15 -1.08
N TYR A 495 -13.81 -9.34 -1.27
CA TYR A 495 -13.21 -9.39 -2.62
C TYR A 495 -13.88 -10.47 -3.49
N ARG A 496 -14.05 -11.69 -2.96
CA ARG A 496 -14.69 -12.81 -3.69
C ARG A 496 -16.13 -12.50 -4.10
N LEU A 497 -16.90 -11.86 -3.22
CA LEU A 497 -18.29 -11.48 -3.51
C LEU A 497 -18.36 -10.43 -4.63
N ILE A 498 -17.47 -9.44 -4.61
CA ILE A 498 -17.39 -8.41 -5.65
C ILE A 498 -16.97 -9.06 -6.99
N GLU A 499 -15.98 -9.95 -6.97
CA GLU A 499 -15.54 -10.70 -8.16
C GLU A 499 -16.68 -11.56 -8.77
N ASN A 500 -17.66 -11.94 -7.94
CA ASN A 500 -18.83 -12.73 -8.31
C ASN A 500 -20.11 -11.89 -8.50
N ASP A 501 -19.97 -10.57 -8.69
CA ASP A 501 -21.09 -9.64 -8.93
C ASP A 501 -22.15 -9.61 -7.79
N ALA A 502 -21.79 -10.05 -6.58
CA ALA A 502 -22.65 -10.13 -5.40
C ALA A 502 -22.54 -8.86 -4.51
N MET A 503 -22.58 -7.67 -5.14
CA MET A 503 -22.30 -6.38 -4.50
C MET A 503 -23.24 -6.05 -3.33
N ASP A 504 -24.54 -6.35 -3.45
CA ASP A 504 -25.52 -6.12 -2.36
C ASP A 504 -25.22 -6.98 -1.13
N THR A 505 -24.74 -8.20 -1.36
CA THR A 505 -24.37 -9.11 -0.26
C THR A 505 -23.08 -8.66 0.41
N ALA A 506 -22.10 -8.20 -0.39
CA ALA A 506 -20.88 -7.58 0.13
C ALA A 506 -21.21 -6.37 1.02
N GLU A 507 -22.13 -5.50 0.57
CA GLU A 507 -22.58 -4.36 1.36
C GLU A 507 -23.21 -4.78 2.69
N ARG A 508 -24.11 -5.78 2.67
CA ARG A 508 -24.77 -6.31 3.87
C ARG A 508 -23.76 -6.89 4.85
N LEU A 509 -22.81 -7.69 4.39
CA LEU A 509 -21.81 -8.32 5.25
C LEU A 509 -20.84 -7.29 5.84
N LEU A 510 -20.42 -6.29 5.07
CA LEU A 510 -19.64 -5.17 5.60
C LEU A 510 -20.42 -4.42 6.70
N ALA A 511 -21.72 -4.24 6.53
CA ALA A 511 -22.57 -3.63 7.57
C ALA A 511 -22.61 -4.49 8.85
N LEU A 512 -22.79 -5.80 8.69
CA LEU A 512 -22.89 -6.76 9.79
C LEU A 512 -21.58 -6.85 10.60
N TYR A 513 -20.43 -6.84 9.92
CA TYR A 513 -19.12 -7.03 10.55
C TYR A 513 -18.30 -5.76 10.75
N SER A 514 -18.83 -4.58 10.42
CA SER A 514 -18.17 -3.29 10.67
C SER A 514 -17.64 -3.15 12.13
N PRO A 515 -18.40 -3.53 13.18
CA PRO A 515 -17.88 -3.48 14.56
C PRO A 515 -16.65 -4.36 14.80
N LEU A 516 -16.55 -5.50 14.10
CA LEU A 516 -15.40 -6.40 14.19
C LEU A 516 -14.21 -5.83 13.39
N LEU A 517 -14.45 -5.35 12.17
CA LEU A 517 -13.43 -4.78 11.30
C LEU A 517 -12.78 -3.52 11.89
N ALA A 518 -13.42 -2.85 12.85
CA ALA A 518 -12.78 -1.77 13.61
C ALA A 518 -11.48 -2.22 14.32
N TYR A 519 -11.34 -3.51 14.65
CA TYR A 519 -10.15 -4.12 15.24
C TYR A 519 -9.12 -4.63 14.23
N TYR A 520 -9.41 -4.53 12.92
CA TYR A 520 -8.51 -5.03 11.89
C TYR A 520 -7.28 -4.10 11.77
N PRO A 521 -6.04 -4.59 11.97
CA PRO A 521 -4.85 -3.73 11.92
C PRO A 521 -4.53 -3.15 10.55
N LEU A 522 -5.19 -3.62 9.48
CA LEU A 522 -5.02 -3.16 8.10
C LEU A 522 -6.31 -2.54 7.54
N ARG A 523 -7.19 -2.02 8.39
CA ARG A 523 -8.50 -1.46 7.99
C ARG A 523 -8.37 -0.34 6.94
N PHE A 524 -7.35 0.51 7.06
CA PHE A 524 -7.13 1.62 6.15
C PHE A 524 -6.61 1.10 4.81
N THR A 525 -5.60 0.23 4.84
CA THR A 525 -5.09 -0.43 3.63
C THR A 525 -6.18 -1.20 2.89
N PHE A 526 -7.02 -1.93 3.61
CA PHE A 526 -8.14 -2.64 3.01
C PHE A 526 -9.07 -1.72 2.23
N VAL A 527 -9.48 -0.60 2.83
CA VAL A 527 -10.37 0.39 2.20
C VAL A 527 -9.70 1.04 1.00
N ARG A 528 -8.43 1.45 1.12
CA ARG A 528 -7.68 2.01 -0.02
C ARG A 528 -7.57 1.00 -1.17
N ASP A 529 -7.17 -0.23 -0.87
CA ASP A 529 -6.86 -1.23 -1.88
C ASP A 529 -8.11 -1.76 -2.58
N ILE A 530 -9.23 -1.94 -1.86
CA ILE A 530 -10.47 -2.43 -2.47
C ILE A 530 -11.09 -1.38 -3.40
N LEU A 531 -11.04 -0.10 -3.03
CA LEU A 531 -11.50 1.00 -3.88
C LEU A 531 -10.65 1.13 -5.14
N ALA A 532 -9.33 0.97 -5.01
CA ALA A 532 -8.41 1.02 -6.15
C ALA A 532 -8.54 -0.20 -7.07
N TYR A 533 -8.61 -1.41 -6.50
CA TYR A 533 -8.61 -2.66 -7.26
C TYR A 533 -9.88 -2.85 -8.10
N PHE A 534 -11.02 -2.36 -7.60
CA PHE A 534 -12.32 -2.41 -8.27
C PHE A 534 -12.80 -1.03 -8.76
N TYR A 535 -11.90 -0.07 -8.93
CA TYR A 535 -12.25 1.26 -9.43
C TYR A 535 -13.09 1.17 -10.71
N GLY A 536 -14.14 1.99 -10.81
CA GLY A 536 -15.10 1.99 -11.93
C GLY A 536 -16.14 0.85 -11.93
N HIS A 537 -16.04 -0.14 -11.03
CA HIS A 537 -16.95 -1.30 -10.97
C HIS A 537 -17.83 -1.33 -9.72
N LEU A 538 -17.57 -0.47 -8.73
CA LEU A 538 -18.28 -0.45 -7.46
C LEU A 538 -19.51 0.48 -7.51
N PRO A 539 -20.69 0.04 -7.05
CA PRO A 539 -21.83 0.93 -6.89
C PRO A 539 -21.60 1.92 -5.74
N GLY A 540 -22.11 3.15 -5.87
CA GLY A 540 -21.90 4.21 -4.87
C GLY A 540 -22.31 3.85 -3.44
N LYS A 541 -23.40 3.08 -3.29
CA LYS A 541 -23.85 2.56 -1.98
C LYS A 541 -22.80 1.66 -1.32
N LEU A 542 -22.14 0.80 -2.11
CA LEU A 542 -21.05 -0.06 -1.62
C LEU A 542 -19.80 0.76 -1.31
N ILE A 543 -19.47 1.80 -2.10
CA ILE A 543 -18.36 2.72 -1.81
C ILE A 543 -18.55 3.37 -0.44
N VAL A 544 -19.73 3.94 -0.17
CA VAL A 544 -20.05 4.53 1.14
C VAL A 544 -19.95 3.50 2.26
N ARG A 545 -20.40 2.26 2.02
CA ARG A 545 -20.28 1.18 3.00
C ARG A 545 -18.84 0.80 3.29
N ILE A 546 -17.98 0.74 2.27
CA ILE A 546 -16.54 0.49 2.39
C ILE A 546 -15.90 1.62 3.21
N LEU A 547 -16.22 2.89 2.93
CA LEU A 547 -15.71 4.03 3.69
C LEU A 547 -16.09 3.96 5.18
N ASN A 548 -17.29 3.49 5.51
CA ASN A 548 -17.76 3.33 6.89
C ASN A 548 -17.02 2.23 7.68
N VAL A 549 -16.15 1.44 7.03
CA VAL A 549 -15.19 0.59 7.75
C VAL A 549 -14.14 1.45 8.45
N LEU A 550 -13.86 2.65 7.94
CA LEU A 550 -13.08 3.67 8.61
C LEU A 550 -13.95 4.46 9.58
N ASP A 551 -13.36 4.87 10.70
CA ASP A 551 -13.93 5.91 11.55
C ASP A 551 -13.69 7.26 10.88
N ILE A 552 -14.59 7.66 9.96
CA ILE A 552 -14.47 8.86 9.11
C ILE A 552 -14.19 10.11 9.96
N SER A 553 -14.67 10.15 11.21
CA SER A 553 -14.45 11.27 12.13
C SER A 553 -12.99 11.41 12.60
N LYS A 554 -12.21 10.33 12.56
CA LYS A 554 -10.81 10.30 12.98
C LYS A 554 -9.83 10.42 11.82
N ILE A 555 -10.26 10.10 10.60
CA ILE A 555 -9.41 10.20 9.42
C ILE A 555 -9.41 11.66 8.94
N PRO A 556 -8.26 12.24 8.55
CA PRO A 556 -8.15 13.63 8.13
C PRO A 556 -8.71 13.86 6.72
N PHE A 557 -9.99 13.53 6.51
CA PHE A 557 -10.71 13.83 5.28
C PHE A 557 -10.96 15.33 5.14
N SER A 558 -11.04 15.82 3.91
CA SER A 558 -11.45 17.19 3.60
C SER A 558 -12.84 17.49 4.17
N GLU A 559 -13.04 18.66 4.77
CA GLU A 559 -14.29 19.01 5.48
C GLU A 559 -15.55 18.87 4.62
N SER A 560 -15.44 19.14 3.32
CA SER A 560 -16.56 19.04 2.37
C SER A 560 -16.75 17.63 1.79
N PHE A 561 -15.82 16.69 2.00
CA PHE A 561 -15.88 15.33 1.45
C PHE A 561 -17.16 14.56 1.83
N PRO A 562 -17.63 14.55 3.11
CA PRO A 562 -18.87 13.87 3.48
C PRO A 562 -20.10 14.36 2.71
N GLN A 563 -20.13 15.66 2.34
CA GLN A 563 -21.22 16.25 1.56
C GLN A 563 -21.17 15.79 0.10
N GLN A 564 -19.97 15.61 -0.46
CA GLN A 564 -19.79 15.13 -1.84
C GLN A 564 -20.29 13.69 -2.00
N ILE A 565 -19.93 12.79 -1.08
CA ILE A 565 -20.31 11.37 -1.15
C ILE A 565 -21.79 11.11 -0.79
N SER A 566 -22.42 11.98 -0.01
CA SER A 566 -23.82 11.84 0.42
C SER A 566 -24.80 12.50 -0.55
N SER A 567 -24.30 13.20 -1.58
CA SER A 567 -25.14 13.93 -2.51
C SER A 567 -25.97 12.97 -3.37
N SER A 568 -27.29 13.19 -3.41
CA SER A 568 -28.22 12.41 -4.23
C SER A 568 -28.12 12.72 -5.73
N ASN A 569 -27.25 13.66 -6.10
CA ASN A 569 -27.06 14.15 -7.47
C ASN A 569 -25.60 13.89 -7.90
N PRO A 570 -25.25 12.64 -8.24
CA PRO A 570 -23.85 12.17 -8.40
C PRO A 570 -23.09 12.81 -9.57
N ALA A 571 -23.74 13.63 -10.41
CA ALA A 571 -23.18 14.09 -11.69
C ALA A 571 -22.31 15.36 -11.61
N MET A 572 -22.31 16.09 -10.50
CA MET A 572 -21.52 17.32 -10.39
C MET A 572 -20.13 17.03 -9.83
N CYS A 573 -19.09 17.29 -10.65
CA CYS A 573 -17.71 17.28 -10.20
C CYS A 573 -17.50 18.31 -9.07
N PRO A 574 -16.76 17.97 -8.00
CA PRO A 574 -16.41 18.95 -6.98
C PRO A 574 -15.76 20.21 -7.59
N PRO A 575 -15.93 21.38 -6.96
CA PRO A 575 -15.33 22.61 -7.44
C PRO A 575 -13.80 22.55 -7.43
N LEU A 576 -13.13 23.37 -8.23
CA LEU A 576 -11.65 23.43 -8.29
C LEU A 576 -11.02 23.72 -6.91
N ASP A 577 -11.69 24.50 -6.07
CA ASP A 577 -11.24 24.80 -4.71
C ASP A 577 -11.09 23.53 -3.86
N TYR A 578 -11.98 22.53 -4.03
CA TYR A 578 -11.88 21.26 -3.32
C TYR A 578 -10.57 20.54 -3.65
N PHE A 579 -10.25 20.39 -4.94
CA PHE A 579 -9.01 19.76 -5.37
C PHE A 579 -7.78 20.60 -4.99
N THR A 580 -7.89 21.93 -4.97
CA THR A 580 -6.81 22.82 -4.54
C THR A 580 -6.50 22.65 -3.05
N THR A 581 -7.52 22.58 -2.19
CA THR A 581 -7.35 22.28 -0.76
C THR A 581 -6.71 20.92 -0.55
N LEU A 582 -7.12 19.91 -1.32
CA LEU A 582 -6.53 18.57 -1.26
C LEU A 582 -5.02 18.59 -1.60
N LEU A 583 -4.65 19.26 -2.70
CA LEU A 583 -3.25 19.41 -3.12
C LEU A 583 -2.43 20.19 -2.07
N LEU A 584 -2.98 21.25 -1.48
CA LEU A 584 -2.31 22.01 -0.42
C LEU A 584 -2.10 21.16 0.84
N GLY A 585 -3.05 20.30 1.18
CA GLY A 585 -2.90 19.30 2.25
C GLY A 585 -1.71 18.38 2.02
N ILE A 586 -1.50 17.94 0.77
CA ILE A 586 -0.33 17.13 0.37
C ILE A 586 0.96 17.96 0.47
N VAL A 587 0.98 19.19 -0.06
CA VAL A 587 2.17 20.08 0.03
C VAL A 587 2.61 20.25 1.48
N ASN A 588 1.69 20.53 2.39
CA ASN A 588 2.02 20.88 3.77
C ASN A 588 2.45 19.68 4.63
N ASN A 589 2.00 18.45 4.31
CA ASN A 589 2.17 17.28 5.19
C ASN A 589 2.96 16.12 4.56
N VAL A 590 3.13 16.12 3.23
CA VAL A 590 3.73 15.01 2.47
C VAL A 590 5.03 15.42 1.80
N ILE A 591 5.06 16.61 1.19
CA ILE A 591 6.26 17.08 0.49
C ILE A 591 7.24 17.70 1.50
N PRO A 592 8.51 17.27 1.53
CA PRO A 592 9.50 17.90 2.40
C PRO A 592 9.66 19.39 2.11
N PRO A 593 9.73 20.26 3.13
CA PRO A 593 9.87 21.70 2.92
C PRO A 593 11.19 22.03 2.21
N LEU A 594 11.12 22.95 1.23
CA LEU A 594 12.29 23.48 0.53
C LEU A 594 13.08 24.39 1.50
N HIS A 595 14.08 23.84 2.20
CA HIS A 595 15.00 24.68 2.99
C HIS A 595 15.98 25.42 2.06
N ASN A 596 15.75 26.72 1.87
CA ASN A 596 16.73 27.61 1.25
C ASN A 596 17.91 27.87 2.21
N ASN A 597 18.88 26.98 2.23
CA ASN A 597 20.24 27.32 2.67
C ASN A 597 21.11 27.56 1.42
N SER A 598 20.81 28.63 0.69
CA SER A 598 21.71 29.14 -0.35
C SER A 598 22.90 29.85 0.30
N LYS A 599 23.90 29.07 0.72
CA LYS A 599 25.30 29.50 0.68
C LYS A 599 26.05 28.54 -0.23
N SER A 600 26.14 28.93 -1.50
CA SER A 600 27.10 28.37 -2.45
C SER A 600 28.51 28.57 -1.90
N GLY A 601 29.17 27.48 -1.49
CA GLY A 601 30.61 27.41 -1.25
C GLY A 601 31.24 26.46 -2.26
N PRO A 602 32.41 26.77 -2.85
CA PRO A 602 32.98 25.99 -3.93
C PRO A 602 33.54 24.65 -3.44
N ILE A 603 33.55 23.72 -4.39
CA ILE A 603 34.09 22.35 -4.37
C ILE A 603 35.52 22.32 -3.78
N GLY A 604 35.78 21.35 -2.88
CA GLY A 604 37.13 21.03 -2.40
C GLY A 604 37.18 19.86 -1.40
N ASP A 605 37.58 18.70 -1.93
CA ASP A 605 38.30 17.56 -1.34
C ASP A 605 37.85 16.83 -0.05
N ALA A 606 37.84 15.51 -0.19
CA ALA A 606 37.72 14.51 0.87
C ALA A 606 39.04 14.30 1.63
N SER A 607 39.01 14.24 2.98
CA SER A 607 39.76 13.25 3.80
C SER A 607 39.59 13.43 5.32
N ASN A 608 39.25 12.31 5.98
CA ASN A 608 39.54 11.77 7.32
C ASN A 608 39.91 12.62 8.58
N SER A 609 39.19 12.27 9.66
CA SER A 609 39.63 11.96 11.04
C SER A 609 39.44 12.95 12.22
N ALA A 610 38.70 12.44 13.22
CA ALA A 610 38.67 12.62 14.68
C ALA A 610 39.36 13.82 15.41
N THR A 611 38.58 14.52 16.26
CA THR A 611 38.73 14.77 17.72
C THR A 611 38.17 16.15 18.19
N ARG A 612 37.70 16.20 19.45
CA ARG A 612 37.00 17.27 20.20
C ARG A 612 37.75 18.63 20.24
N THR A 613 37.12 19.82 20.32
CA THR A 613 36.49 20.44 21.52
C THR A 613 35.82 21.81 21.24
N ALA A 614 34.85 22.16 22.11
CA ALA A 614 34.48 23.48 22.67
C ALA A 614 33.88 24.65 21.84
N GLN A 615 32.59 24.91 22.12
CA GLN A 615 31.90 26.19 22.38
C GLN A 615 32.20 27.44 21.53
N ASN A 616 31.18 27.89 20.78
CA ASN A 616 30.73 29.29 20.80
C ASN A 616 29.26 29.41 20.36
N LYS A 617 28.43 30.06 21.19
CA LYS A 617 27.01 30.38 20.93
C LYS A 617 26.90 31.52 19.90
N PRO A 618 25.95 31.46 18.95
CA PRO A 618 25.37 32.65 18.33
C PRO A 618 24.08 33.08 19.07
N PRO A 619 23.66 34.35 18.93
CA PRO A 619 22.59 34.96 19.71
C PRO A 619 21.21 34.44 19.31
N ALA A 620 20.31 34.41 20.31
CA ALA A 620 18.91 34.06 20.14
C ALA A 620 18.20 35.12 19.29
N VAL A 621 17.69 34.70 18.14
CA VAL A 621 16.59 35.38 17.45
C VAL A 621 15.36 34.49 17.64
N SER A 622 14.35 35.06 18.28
CA SER A 622 13.05 34.47 18.54
C SER A 622 12.37 34.04 17.23
N GLN A 623 12.26 32.73 17.01
CA GLN A 623 11.27 32.14 16.12
C GLN A 623 10.47 31.10 16.90
N SER A 624 9.19 31.40 17.10
CA SER A 624 8.16 30.45 17.50
C SER A 624 7.78 29.58 16.30
N GLY A 625 8.19 28.31 16.34
CA GLY A 625 7.73 27.25 15.44
C GLY A 625 8.34 25.92 15.90
N PRO A 626 7.55 24.92 16.32
CA PRO A 626 8.11 23.70 16.89
C PRO A 626 8.66 22.78 15.78
N ALA A 627 9.61 21.94 16.16
CA ALA A 627 10.10 20.86 15.33
C ALA A 627 8.96 19.87 14.98
N ASN A 628 8.58 19.82 13.69
CA ASN A 628 7.58 18.89 13.13
C ASN A 628 7.88 17.39 13.37
N ALA A 629 9.09 17.04 13.85
CA ALA A 629 9.43 15.67 14.21
C ALA A 629 8.62 15.13 15.42
N SER A 630 8.17 16.00 16.33
CA SER A 630 7.39 15.58 17.51
C SER A 630 5.92 15.26 17.18
N GLU A 631 5.36 15.89 16.15
CA GLU A 631 3.95 15.73 15.76
C GLU A 631 3.72 14.42 15.00
N GLY A 632 4.65 14.05 14.12
CA GLY A 632 4.60 12.77 13.38
C GLY A 632 4.67 11.53 14.29
N GLN A 633 5.40 11.60 15.41
CA GLN A 633 5.43 10.52 16.41
C GLN A 633 4.12 10.41 17.17
N LYS A 634 3.49 11.54 17.51
CA LYS A 634 2.18 11.58 18.16
C LYS A 634 1.08 11.03 17.26
N ALA A 635 1.12 11.36 15.98
CA ALA A 635 0.15 10.89 15.00
C ALA A 635 0.18 9.36 14.81
N PHE A 636 1.36 8.72 14.87
CA PHE A 636 1.46 7.26 14.68
C PHE A 636 0.62 6.47 15.68
N TYR A 637 0.74 6.77 16.98
CA TYR A 637 -0.06 6.07 17.97
C TYR A 637 -1.50 6.60 18.06
N GLN A 638 -1.92 7.60 17.28
CA GLN A 638 -3.34 7.92 17.08
C GLN A 638 -3.94 7.07 15.96
N ILE A 639 -3.21 6.95 14.84
CA ILE A 639 -3.61 6.18 13.66
C ILE A 639 -2.39 5.40 13.15
N GLN A 640 -2.39 4.09 13.42
CA GLN A 640 -1.22 3.23 13.18
C GLN A 640 -1.16 2.65 11.76
N ASP A 641 -2.26 2.70 11.00
CA ASP A 641 -2.39 2.24 9.62
C ASP A 641 -2.78 3.45 8.76
N PRO A 642 -1.98 3.86 7.74
CA PRO A 642 -1.00 3.07 6.98
C PRO A 642 0.44 3.03 7.50
N GLY A 643 0.73 3.61 8.65
CA GLY A 643 2.05 3.55 9.29
C GLY A 643 2.57 4.93 9.65
N THR A 644 2.79 5.82 8.68
CA THR A 644 3.26 7.19 8.97
C THR A 644 2.16 8.22 8.74
N TYR A 645 2.25 9.37 9.41
CA TYR A 645 1.30 10.47 9.19
C TYR A 645 1.32 10.97 7.75
N THR A 646 2.50 11.10 7.15
CA THR A 646 2.64 11.44 5.73
C THR A 646 1.94 10.45 4.81
N GLN A 647 2.07 9.14 5.08
CA GLN A 647 1.35 8.11 4.31
C GLN A 647 -0.15 8.19 4.55
N LEU A 648 -0.59 8.47 5.78
CA LEU A 648 -2.00 8.64 6.11
C LEU A 648 -2.62 9.77 5.28
N VAL A 649 -1.97 10.95 5.23
CA VAL A 649 -2.47 12.09 4.45
C VAL A 649 -2.54 11.76 2.96
N LEU A 650 -1.46 11.20 2.39
CA LEU A 650 -1.43 10.85 0.97
C LEU A 650 -2.49 9.80 0.60
N GLU A 651 -2.60 8.71 1.37
CA GLU A 651 -3.57 7.68 1.08
C GLU A 651 -5.02 8.11 1.39
N THR A 652 -5.23 9.05 2.33
CA THR A 652 -6.56 9.66 2.55
C THR A 652 -6.99 10.43 1.32
N ALA A 653 -6.09 11.23 0.72
CA ALA A 653 -6.37 11.91 -0.53
C ALA A 653 -6.71 10.94 -1.67
N VAL A 654 -6.00 9.81 -1.75
CA VAL A 654 -6.30 8.74 -2.71
C VAL A 654 -7.69 8.14 -2.46
N VAL A 655 -8.03 7.83 -1.21
CA VAL A 655 -9.35 7.30 -0.84
C VAL A 655 -10.46 8.30 -1.19
N GLU A 656 -10.27 9.60 -0.96
CA GLU A 656 -11.22 10.63 -1.37
C GLU A 656 -11.49 10.58 -2.88
N ILE A 657 -10.42 10.67 -3.68
CA ILE A 657 -10.51 10.68 -5.14
C ILE A 657 -11.18 9.42 -5.69
N LEU A 658 -10.83 8.25 -5.16
CA LEU A 658 -11.41 6.97 -5.59
C LEU A 658 -12.90 6.82 -5.20
N SER A 659 -13.36 7.59 -4.22
CA SER A 659 -14.73 7.50 -3.69
C SER A 659 -15.69 8.51 -4.30
N LEU A 660 -15.19 9.51 -5.02
CA LEU A 660 -16.04 10.52 -5.64
C LEU A 660 -16.95 9.87 -6.70
N PRO A 661 -18.24 10.25 -6.79
CA PRO A 661 -19.19 9.67 -7.74
C PRO A 661 -19.03 10.22 -9.16
N VAL A 662 -17.81 10.56 -9.58
CA VAL A 662 -17.51 11.17 -10.89
C VAL A 662 -16.43 10.39 -11.64
N SER A 663 -16.37 10.61 -12.95
CA SER A 663 -15.42 9.89 -13.80
C SER A 663 -13.97 10.34 -13.56
N ALA A 664 -13.01 9.41 -13.77
CA ALA A 664 -11.57 9.74 -13.75
C ALA A 664 -11.23 10.90 -14.70
N SER A 665 -11.91 10.97 -15.86
CA SER A 665 -11.69 12.05 -16.84
C SER A 665 -11.99 13.43 -16.25
N GLN A 666 -13.13 13.60 -15.59
CA GLN A 666 -13.51 14.87 -14.96
C GLN A 666 -12.57 15.27 -13.82
N ILE A 667 -12.14 14.30 -13.01
CA ILE A 667 -11.19 14.54 -11.92
C ILE A 667 -9.84 15.00 -12.47
N VAL A 668 -9.31 14.29 -13.47
CA VAL A 668 -8.05 14.63 -14.11
C VAL A 668 -8.13 16.00 -14.79
N GLN A 669 -9.23 16.29 -15.50
CA GLN A 669 -9.45 17.61 -16.10
C GLN A 669 -9.41 18.73 -15.06
N SER A 670 -10.08 18.57 -13.91
CA SER A 670 -10.05 19.55 -12.82
C SER A 670 -8.65 19.75 -12.25
N LEU A 671 -7.92 18.65 -12.00
CA LEU A 671 -6.54 18.70 -11.48
C LEU A 671 -5.57 19.36 -12.47
N VAL A 672 -5.68 19.03 -13.76
CA VAL A 672 -4.85 19.61 -14.81
C VAL A 672 -5.24 21.08 -15.04
N GLN A 673 -6.52 21.43 -14.95
CA GLN A 673 -6.98 22.81 -15.05
C GLN A 673 -6.40 23.68 -13.93
N ILE A 674 -6.29 23.15 -12.71
CA ILE A 674 -5.58 23.85 -11.62
C ILE A 674 -4.14 24.10 -12.07
N VAL A 675 -3.41 23.04 -12.46
CA VAL A 675 -2.00 23.11 -12.87
C VAL A 675 -1.75 24.11 -14.00
N VAL A 676 -2.59 24.11 -15.03
CA VAL A 676 -2.49 25.02 -16.19
C VAL A 676 -2.66 26.48 -15.77
N ASN A 677 -3.52 26.77 -14.80
CA ASN A 677 -3.85 28.13 -14.37
C ASN A 677 -2.98 28.65 -13.20
N ILE A 678 -2.02 27.86 -12.71
CA ILE A 678 -1.07 28.34 -11.71
C ILE A 678 -0.12 29.34 -12.37
N GLN A 679 -0.29 30.63 -12.06
CA GLN A 679 0.67 31.66 -12.44
C GLN A 679 1.77 31.80 -11.37
N PRO A 680 3.07 31.80 -11.74
CA PRO A 680 4.15 32.21 -10.87
C PRO A 680 4.09 33.73 -10.68
N THR A 681 3.26 34.24 -9.77
CA THR A 681 3.23 35.69 -9.52
C THR A 681 4.47 36.12 -8.73
N LEU A 682 5.40 36.79 -9.42
CA LEU A 682 6.40 37.66 -8.80
C LEU A 682 5.69 38.87 -8.20
N ILE A 683 5.68 39.00 -6.87
CA ILE A 683 5.28 40.25 -6.22
C ILE A 683 6.42 41.25 -6.43
N GLN A 684 6.18 42.28 -7.25
CA GLN A 684 6.87 43.56 -7.06
C GLN A 684 6.47 44.07 -5.68
N SER A 685 7.43 44.09 -4.75
CA SER A 685 7.31 44.88 -3.53
C SER A 685 7.15 46.35 -3.95
N ASN A 686 5.92 46.86 -3.93
CA ASN A 686 5.67 48.29 -3.81
C ASN A 686 6.04 48.73 -2.39
N ASP A 687 7.34 48.72 -2.08
CA ASP A 687 7.88 49.55 -1.01
C ASP A 687 8.15 50.94 -1.60
N SER A 688 7.08 51.70 -1.78
CA SER A 688 7.16 53.16 -1.78
C SER A 688 5.88 53.76 -1.16
N LEU A 689 6.05 54.17 0.09
CA LEU A 689 5.22 55.08 0.90
C LEU A 689 3.85 54.58 1.42
N HIS A 690 3.88 53.99 2.63
CA HIS A 690 3.05 54.51 3.71
C HIS A 690 3.94 54.84 4.92
N GLY A 691 4.30 56.12 4.99
CA GLY A 691 4.92 56.71 6.16
C GLY A 691 3.96 56.78 7.34
N SER A 692 4.54 56.58 8.51
CA SER A 692 4.02 56.77 9.86
C SER A 692 3.10 57.97 10.04
N SER A 693 2.06 57.76 10.84
CA SER A 693 1.17 58.81 11.36
C SER A 693 1.87 59.79 12.31
N ASN A 694 1.60 61.08 12.08
CA ASN A 694 1.55 62.22 13.01
C ASN A 694 2.81 62.79 13.67
N GLY A 695 3.14 64.03 13.25
CA GLY A 695 3.99 64.98 13.97
C GLY A 695 4.28 66.31 13.25
N ILE A 696 3.28 67.20 13.14
CA ILE A 696 3.36 68.69 13.10
C ILE A 696 4.16 69.41 11.97
N GLY A 697 3.47 70.29 11.19
CA GLY A 697 4.09 71.51 10.63
C GLY A 697 3.67 72.01 9.23
N GLN A 698 2.65 72.88 9.18
CA GLN A 698 2.38 74.05 8.30
C GLN A 698 2.65 74.10 6.76
N GLY A 699 1.62 74.56 6.01
CA GLY A 699 1.69 75.43 4.81
C GLY A 699 1.08 74.87 3.51
N SER A 700 -0.19 75.21 3.16
CA SER A 700 -0.61 76.20 2.09
C SER A 700 -0.30 75.75 0.64
N VAL A 701 -1.16 75.76 -0.40
CA VAL A 701 -2.51 76.27 -0.75
C VAL A 701 -2.93 75.58 -2.09
N LEU A 702 -4.25 75.45 -2.33
CA LEU A 702 -5.02 75.06 -3.55
C LEU A 702 -4.57 75.71 -4.91
N PRO A 703 -5.08 75.37 -6.15
CA PRO A 703 -6.48 75.00 -6.46
C PRO A 703 -6.85 74.06 -7.67
N THR A 704 -8.05 73.47 -7.54
CA THR A 704 -9.20 73.15 -8.47
C THR A 704 -9.10 72.95 -10.01
N SER A 705 -9.89 71.96 -10.50
CA SER A 705 -10.32 71.55 -11.87
C SER A 705 -11.17 72.63 -12.64
N PRO A 706 -11.72 72.49 -13.91
CA PRO A 706 -12.50 71.32 -14.46
C PRO A 706 -12.55 71.05 -16.02
N SER A 707 -13.06 69.85 -16.37
CA SER A 707 -13.95 69.34 -17.46
C SER A 707 -14.02 69.84 -18.94
N GLY A 708 -14.11 68.85 -19.87
CA GLY A 708 -14.77 68.85 -21.20
C GLY A 708 -14.28 67.65 -22.03
N GLY A 709 -15.01 66.78 -22.74
CA GLY A 709 -16.39 66.73 -23.26
C GLY A 709 -16.35 66.55 -24.79
N SER A 710 -16.40 65.31 -25.33
CA SER A 710 -16.75 65.01 -26.76
C SER A 710 -16.88 63.50 -27.02
N THR A 711 -17.87 63.14 -27.84
CA THR A 711 -18.43 61.81 -28.19
C THR A 711 -17.92 61.23 -29.52
N ASP A 712 -18.35 59.98 -29.79
CA ASP A 712 -18.32 59.18 -31.05
C ASP A 712 -17.06 58.28 -31.23
N SER A 713 -17.11 56.97 -31.46
CA SER A 713 -18.04 56.15 -32.27
C SER A 713 -17.87 54.62 -32.07
N ILE A 714 -18.86 53.90 -32.59
CA ILE A 714 -19.23 52.48 -32.62
C ILE A 714 -18.14 51.46 -33.03
N GLY A 715 -18.14 50.27 -32.41
CA GLY A 715 -17.51 49.06 -32.96
C GLY A 715 -17.73 47.80 -32.12
N ALA A 716 -18.59 46.89 -32.57
CA ALA A 716 -18.93 45.63 -31.92
C ALA A 716 -17.88 44.52 -32.16
N SER A 717 -17.50 43.78 -31.11
CA SER A 717 -17.01 42.40 -31.23
C SER A 717 -17.17 41.62 -29.92
N ARG A 718 -17.82 40.47 -30.03
CA ARG A 718 -18.18 39.51 -28.97
C ARG A 718 -17.01 39.16 -28.04
N SER A 719 -17.21 39.30 -26.73
CA SER A 719 -16.38 38.68 -25.69
C SER A 719 -17.01 37.37 -25.22
N THR A 720 -16.24 36.28 -25.29
CA THR A 720 -16.47 35.04 -24.53
C THR A 720 -16.18 35.28 -23.04
N PRO A 721 -16.91 34.64 -22.11
CA PRO A 721 -16.80 34.96 -20.69
C PRO A 721 -15.46 34.48 -20.12
N SER A 722 -14.76 35.38 -19.42
CA SER A 722 -13.54 35.08 -18.67
C SER A 722 -13.85 34.16 -17.48
N VAL A 723 -13.23 32.99 -17.45
CA VAL A 723 -13.23 32.08 -16.30
C VAL A 723 -12.50 32.78 -15.15
N SER A 724 -13.15 32.87 -13.98
CA SER A 724 -12.59 33.44 -12.76
C SER A 724 -11.35 32.64 -12.32
N GLY A 725 -10.16 33.24 -12.46
CA GLY A 725 -8.90 32.64 -12.05
C GLY A 725 -8.80 32.41 -10.55
N VAL A 726 -8.10 31.35 -10.15
CA VAL A 726 -7.79 31.01 -8.76
C VAL A 726 -6.83 32.07 -8.20
N ASN A 727 -7.26 32.84 -7.19
CA ASN A 727 -6.42 33.87 -6.54
C ASN A 727 -5.30 33.23 -5.69
N THR A 728 -4.15 32.96 -6.31
CA THR A 728 -2.93 32.40 -5.67
C THR A 728 -2.37 33.27 -4.53
N THR A 729 -2.69 34.56 -4.51
CA THR A 729 -2.24 35.55 -3.50
C THR A 729 -2.79 35.28 -2.10
N ASN A 730 -4.03 34.81 -1.97
CA ASN A 730 -4.60 34.45 -0.67
C ASN A 730 -3.94 33.19 -0.08
N PHE A 731 -3.53 32.24 -0.91
CA PHE A 731 -2.93 30.97 -0.48
C PHE A 731 -1.45 31.08 -0.08
N ALA A 732 -0.68 31.97 -0.73
CA ALA A 732 0.71 32.24 -0.35
C ALA A 732 0.81 32.82 1.08
N SER A 733 -0.12 33.70 1.47
CA SER A 733 -0.16 34.30 2.80
C SER A 733 -0.41 33.31 3.95
N GLN A 734 -1.07 32.17 3.66
CA GLN A 734 -1.40 31.13 4.65
C GLN A 734 -0.36 30.00 4.72
N SER A 735 0.43 29.79 3.66
CA SER A 735 1.37 28.66 3.54
C SER A 735 2.82 29.02 3.87
N GLY A 736 3.16 30.31 3.95
CA GLY A 736 4.52 30.77 4.26
C GLY A 736 5.53 30.61 3.12
N TYR A 737 5.11 30.12 1.95
CA TYR A 737 5.93 30.00 0.74
C TYR A 737 5.81 31.23 -0.17
N THR A 738 6.83 31.48 -0.98
CA THR A 738 6.68 32.41 -2.11
C THR A 738 5.72 31.83 -3.15
N SER A 739 5.00 32.68 -3.89
CA SER A 739 4.05 32.23 -4.93
C SER A 739 4.71 31.29 -5.96
N GLN A 740 5.98 31.54 -6.33
CA GLN A 740 6.76 30.68 -7.20
C GLN A 740 7.07 29.31 -6.57
N GLN A 741 7.49 29.25 -5.30
CA GLN A 741 7.75 27.98 -4.62
C GLN A 741 6.46 27.15 -4.46
N LEU A 742 5.35 27.81 -4.10
CA LEU A 742 4.06 27.15 -3.95
C LEU A 742 3.58 26.56 -5.29
N SER A 743 3.81 27.25 -6.41
CA SER A 743 3.46 26.75 -7.75
C SER A 743 4.11 25.40 -8.06
N CYS A 744 5.43 25.28 -7.88
CA CYS A 744 6.16 24.04 -8.13
C CYS A 744 5.71 22.92 -7.18
N LEU A 745 5.47 23.25 -5.91
CA LEU A 745 5.01 22.28 -4.90
C LEU A 745 3.60 21.74 -5.22
N LEU A 746 2.68 22.57 -5.72
CA LEU A 746 1.34 22.14 -6.14
C LEU A 746 1.41 21.22 -7.36
N ILE A 747 2.25 21.54 -8.35
CA ILE A 747 2.49 20.66 -9.51
C ILE A 747 3.07 19.31 -9.04
N GLN A 748 4.03 19.36 -8.12
CA GLN A 748 4.63 18.16 -7.54
C GLN A 748 3.62 17.32 -6.75
N ALA A 749 2.75 17.95 -5.97
CA ALA A 749 1.68 17.28 -5.22
C ALA A 749 0.66 16.63 -6.18
N CYS A 750 0.32 17.31 -7.26
CA CYS A 750 -0.60 16.78 -8.28
C CYS A 750 -0.01 15.56 -8.99
N GLY A 751 1.25 15.64 -9.42
CA GLY A 751 1.96 14.51 -10.04
C GLY A 751 2.10 13.32 -9.10
N LEU A 752 2.42 13.56 -7.82
CA LEU A 752 2.48 12.52 -6.79
C LEU A 752 1.11 11.89 -6.54
N LEU A 753 0.04 12.69 -6.39
CA LEU A 753 -1.31 12.17 -6.17
C LEU A 753 -1.77 11.30 -7.33
N LEU A 754 -1.62 11.79 -8.57
CA LEU A 754 -2.01 11.06 -9.78
C LEU A 754 -1.25 9.73 -9.89
N SER A 755 0.02 9.66 -9.47
CA SER A 755 0.80 8.42 -9.53
C SER A 755 0.38 7.35 -8.52
N GLN A 756 -0.44 7.70 -7.51
CA GLN A 756 -0.98 6.74 -6.54
C GLN A 756 -2.33 6.13 -6.96
N LEU A 757 -2.91 6.61 -8.07
CA LEU A 757 -4.21 6.21 -8.58
C LEU A 757 -4.09 5.06 -9.60
N PRO A 758 -5.18 4.30 -9.85
CA PRO A 758 -5.22 3.26 -10.89
C PRO A 758 -4.93 3.80 -12.30
N SER A 759 -4.52 2.90 -13.19
CA SER A 759 -4.13 3.22 -14.58
C SER A 759 -5.21 3.96 -15.40
N ASP A 760 -6.48 3.84 -15.01
CA ASP A 760 -7.59 4.58 -15.60
C ASP A 760 -7.36 6.10 -15.55
N PHE A 761 -6.82 6.61 -14.44
CA PHE A 761 -6.48 8.03 -14.29
C PHE A 761 -5.26 8.40 -15.15
N HIS A 762 -4.29 7.51 -15.29
CA HIS A 762 -3.09 7.74 -16.09
C HIS A 762 -3.44 7.90 -17.58
N ALA A 763 -4.32 7.05 -18.09
CA ALA A 763 -4.79 7.15 -19.47
C ALA A 763 -5.49 8.49 -19.74
N GLN A 764 -6.31 8.96 -18.79
CA GLN A 764 -6.96 10.27 -18.87
C GLN A 764 -5.94 11.42 -18.78
N LEU A 765 -4.91 11.31 -17.94
CA LEU A 765 -3.84 12.31 -17.86
C LEU A 765 -3.10 12.43 -19.20
N TYR A 766 -2.78 11.30 -19.83
CA TYR A 766 -2.10 11.30 -21.13
C TYR A 766 -2.95 11.95 -22.23
N LEU A 767 -4.24 11.64 -22.25
CA LEU A 767 -5.20 12.24 -23.18
C LEU A 767 -5.31 13.76 -22.97
N GLU A 768 -5.50 14.19 -21.72
CA GLU A 768 -5.71 15.59 -21.38
C GLU A 768 -4.43 16.43 -21.59
N ALA A 769 -3.26 15.91 -21.21
CA ALA A 769 -1.98 16.54 -21.48
C ALA A 769 -1.75 16.70 -22.99
N THR A 770 -2.05 15.66 -23.77
CA THR A 770 -1.92 15.72 -25.23
C THR A 770 -2.91 16.70 -25.87
N ARG A 771 -4.15 16.75 -25.37
CA ARG A 771 -5.17 17.71 -25.79
C ARG A 771 -4.68 19.14 -25.60
N ILE A 772 -4.19 19.47 -24.40
CA ILE A 772 -3.65 20.80 -24.09
C ILE A 772 -2.49 21.13 -25.02
N ILE A 773 -1.54 20.21 -25.21
CA ILE A 773 -0.40 20.42 -26.11
C ILE A 773 -0.86 20.72 -27.55
N LYS A 774 -1.84 19.97 -28.07
CA LYS A 774 -2.34 20.10 -29.45
C LYS A 774 -3.23 21.32 -29.71
N GLU A 775 -4.05 21.71 -28.73
CA GLU A 775 -4.95 22.86 -28.85
C GLU A 775 -4.22 24.21 -28.81
N ASN A 776 -2.90 24.21 -28.56
CA ASN A 776 -2.11 25.43 -28.55
C ASN A 776 -1.97 26.07 -29.93
N TRP A 777 -2.06 27.40 -29.93
CA TRP A 777 -1.96 28.24 -31.11
C TRP A 777 -0.60 28.14 -31.83
N TRP A 778 0.48 27.77 -31.12
CA TRP A 778 1.83 27.53 -31.69
C TRP A 778 1.85 26.49 -32.82
N LEU A 779 0.88 25.58 -32.83
CA LEU A 779 0.82 24.46 -33.78
C LEU A 779 -0.15 24.72 -34.93
N THR A 780 -0.88 25.83 -34.92
CA THR A 780 -2.00 26.09 -35.84
C THR A 780 -1.89 27.40 -36.63
N ASP A 781 -1.07 28.37 -36.20
CA ASP A 781 -0.93 29.64 -36.92
C ASP A 781 0.28 29.67 -37.87
N VAL A 782 0.01 29.60 -39.18
CA VAL A 782 1.00 29.58 -40.28
C VAL A 782 1.63 30.96 -40.54
N LYS A 783 1.19 32.02 -39.83
CA LYS A 783 1.54 33.42 -40.14
C LYS A 783 2.77 33.98 -39.41
N ARG A 784 3.35 33.28 -38.43
CA ARG A 784 4.49 33.77 -37.63
C ARG A 784 5.82 33.11 -38.01
N SER A 785 6.93 33.79 -37.69
CA SER A 785 8.27 33.37 -38.07
C SER A 785 8.75 32.16 -37.25
N LEU A 786 9.53 31.27 -37.87
CA LEU A 786 10.09 30.07 -37.22
C LEU A 786 10.94 30.41 -35.97
N ALA A 787 11.62 31.56 -35.99
CA ALA A 787 12.44 32.05 -34.89
C ALA A 787 11.65 32.45 -33.63
N GLU A 788 10.43 32.98 -33.79
CA GLU A 788 9.54 33.32 -32.66
C GLU A 788 9.01 32.06 -31.97
N ILE A 789 8.70 31.02 -32.74
CA ILE A 789 8.25 29.73 -32.24
C ILE A 789 9.38 29.02 -31.48
N ASP A 790 10.60 29.03 -32.03
CA ASP A 790 11.77 28.42 -31.40
C ASP A 790 12.19 29.13 -30.10
N SER A 791 12.09 30.46 -30.08
CA SER A 791 12.28 31.26 -28.86
C SER A 791 11.25 30.86 -27.79
N ALA A 792 9.95 30.91 -28.11
CA ALA A 792 8.88 30.59 -27.16
C ALA A 792 8.99 29.16 -26.60
N VAL A 793 9.32 28.18 -27.45
CA VAL A 793 9.52 26.77 -27.05
C VAL A 793 10.77 26.59 -26.20
N GLY A 794 11.86 27.30 -26.52
CA GLY A 794 13.08 27.32 -25.70
C GLY A 794 12.82 27.89 -24.30
N TYR A 795 12.16 29.04 -24.19
CA TYR A 795 11.89 29.71 -22.91
C TYR A 795 10.87 28.97 -22.02
N ALA A 796 9.81 28.41 -22.61
CA ALA A 796 8.74 27.72 -21.87
C ALA A 796 9.14 26.36 -21.27
N LEU A 797 10.01 25.63 -21.98
CA LEU A 797 10.33 24.24 -21.68
C LEU A 797 11.61 24.06 -20.84
N LEU A 798 12.41 25.13 -20.67
CA LEU A 798 13.64 25.11 -19.87
C LEU A 798 13.37 25.37 -18.39
N ASP A 799 12.51 26.34 -18.06
CA ASP A 799 12.09 26.63 -16.68
C ASP A 799 10.70 27.28 -16.66
N PRO A 800 9.64 26.60 -16.17
CA PRO A 800 8.29 27.18 -16.09
C PRO A 800 8.21 28.41 -15.18
N THR A 801 9.22 28.65 -14.34
CA THR A 801 9.28 29.83 -13.46
C THR A 801 9.87 31.07 -14.13
N TRP A 802 10.60 30.93 -15.24
CA TRP A 802 11.18 32.04 -16.01
C TRP A 802 10.21 32.60 -17.06
N ALA A 803 9.29 31.77 -17.57
CA ALA A 803 8.24 32.22 -18.50
C ALA A 803 7.32 33.31 -17.90
N ALA A 804 7.33 33.51 -16.58
CA ALA A 804 6.59 34.58 -15.90
C ALA A 804 7.36 35.90 -15.73
N GLN A 805 8.68 35.93 -15.97
CA GLN A 805 9.52 37.11 -15.72
C GLN A 805 9.39 38.20 -16.81
N ASP A 806 9.00 37.86 -18.03
CA ASP A 806 8.90 38.82 -19.13
C ASP A 806 7.61 39.67 -19.14
N ASN A 807 6.71 39.43 -18.17
CA ASN A 807 5.46 40.20 -17.98
C ASN A 807 5.69 41.71 -17.66
N THR A 808 6.93 42.16 -17.49
CA THR A 808 7.26 43.54 -17.12
C THR A 808 7.84 44.38 -18.26
N SER A 809 8.24 43.80 -19.39
CA SER A 809 8.92 44.52 -20.47
C SER A 809 7.99 44.96 -21.64
N THR A 810 6.75 44.46 -21.70
CA THR A 810 5.88 44.59 -22.90
C THR A 810 4.42 44.97 -22.60
N ALA A 811 4.16 45.83 -21.61
CA ALA A 811 2.83 46.34 -21.28
C ALA A 811 2.21 47.33 -22.31
N ILE A 812 2.54 47.22 -23.61
CA ILE A 812 2.05 48.14 -24.65
C ILE A 812 1.02 47.50 -25.60
N ASP A 813 0.85 46.16 -25.61
CA ASP A 813 -0.09 45.51 -26.54
C ASP A 813 -0.87 44.32 -25.91
N PRO A 814 -2.21 44.39 -25.79
CA PRO A 814 -3.04 43.34 -25.17
C PRO A 814 -3.05 42.00 -25.93
N THR A 815 -2.49 41.92 -27.14
CA THR A 815 -2.33 40.66 -27.88
C THR A 815 -1.17 39.79 -27.37
N TRP A 816 -0.20 40.36 -26.66
CA TRP A 816 0.97 39.63 -26.13
C TRP A 816 0.69 38.96 -24.78
N ALA A 817 -0.13 39.55 -23.92
CA ALA A 817 -0.51 38.96 -22.63
C ALA A 817 -1.29 37.63 -22.75
N ALA A 818 -1.95 37.38 -23.88
CA ALA A 818 -2.57 36.08 -24.19
C ALA A 818 -1.54 35.02 -24.64
N GLN A 819 -0.38 35.45 -25.17
CA GLN A 819 0.69 34.59 -25.69
C GLN A 819 1.51 33.94 -24.58
N ASP A 820 1.75 34.66 -23.47
CA ASP A 820 2.55 34.16 -22.35
C ASP A 820 1.82 33.13 -21.47
N ASN A 821 0.49 33.26 -21.30
CA ASN A 821 -0.31 32.28 -20.55
C ASN A 821 -0.28 30.87 -21.17
N THR A 822 -0.12 30.78 -22.49
CA THR A 822 -0.07 29.49 -23.21
C THR A 822 1.28 28.79 -23.05
N SER A 823 2.36 29.58 -23.04
CA SER A 823 3.74 29.13 -22.79
C SER A 823 3.86 28.48 -21.41
N THR A 824 3.36 29.18 -20.39
CA THR A 824 3.35 28.70 -19.01
C THR A 824 2.48 27.44 -18.85
N ALA A 825 1.34 27.34 -19.54
CA ALA A 825 0.48 26.16 -19.50
C ALA A 825 1.19 24.88 -19.98
N ILE A 826 1.92 24.94 -21.10
CA ILE A 826 2.69 23.81 -21.61
C ILE A 826 3.82 23.44 -20.65
N GLY A 827 4.58 24.43 -20.17
CA GLY A 827 5.65 24.21 -19.19
C GLY A 827 5.13 23.52 -17.92
N ASN A 828 3.99 23.97 -17.40
CA ASN A 828 3.35 23.37 -16.22
C ASN A 828 2.87 21.93 -16.48
N VAL A 829 2.29 21.64 -17.65
CA VAL A 829 1.86 20.28 -18.02
C VAL A 829 3.07 19.35 -18.18
N VAL A 830 4.16 19.81 -18.79
CA VAL A 830 5.40 19.01 -18.90
C VAL A 830 5.99 18.75 -17.51
N ALA A 831 6.03 19.76 -16.63
CA ALA A 831 6.47 19.61 -15.25
C ALA A 831 5.58 18.63 -14.45
N LEU A 832 4.26 18.67 -14.66
CA LEU A 832 3.31 17.71 -14.08
C LEU A 832 3.63 16.28 -14.54
N LEU A 833 3.84 16.07 -15.85
CA LEU A 833 4.20 14.78 -16.41
C LEU A 833 5.53 14.27 -15.83
N HIS A 834 6.53 15.13 -15.68
CA HIS A 834 7.81 14.75 -15.05
C HIS A 834 7.64 14.36 -13.58
N SER A 835 6.90 15.16 -12.81
CA SER A 835 6.58 14.83 -11.42
C SER A 835 5.86 13.47 -11.34
N PHE A 836 4.85 13.26 -12.19
CA PHE A 836 4.11 12.01 -12.27
C PHE A 836 5.01 10.82 -12.64
N PHE A 837 5.80 10.92 -13.72
CA PHE A 837 6.73 9.86 -14.15
C PHE A 837 7.79 9.53 -13.12
N SER A 838 8.27 10.53 -12.37
CA SER A 838 9.27 10.31 -11.32
C SER A 838 8.74 9.36 -10.22
N ASN A 839 7.43 9.42 -9.95
CA ASN A 839 6.77 8.63 -8.92
C ASN A 839 6.11 7.33 -9.43
N LEU A 840 6.04 7.11 -10.76
CA LEU A 840 5.49 5.88 -11.31
C LEU A 840 6.42 4.67 -11.11
N PRO A 841 5.85 3.47 -10.86
CA PRO A 841 6.58 2.21 -10.96
C PRO A 841 7.03 1.96 -12.41
N GLN A 842 8.10 1.19 -12.57
CA GLN A 842 8.71 0.95 -13.89
C GLN A 842 7.78 0.26 -14.88
N GLU A 843 6.93 -0.68 -14.42
CA GLU A 843 5.91 -1.33 -15.25
C GLU A 843 4.95 -0.33 -15.89
N TRP A 844 4.51 0.69 -15.15
CA TRP A 844 3.51 1.65 -15.64
C TRP A 844 4.09 2.74 -16.55
N LEU A 845 5.41 2.94 -16.53
CA LEU A 845 6.08 3.89 -17.43
C LEU A 845 5.91 3.52 -18.91
N GLU A 846 5.64 2.25 -19.22
CA GLU A 846 5.31 1.85 -20.59
C GLU A 846 4.11 2.61 -21.17
N GLY A 847 3.14 2.95 -20.31
CA GLY A 847 1.95 3.71 -20.68
C GLY A 847 2.26 5.12 -21.20
N ALA A 848 3.38 5.74 -20.78
CA ALA A 848 3.75 7.09 -21.21
C ALA A 848 3.97 7.20 -22.72
N ASN A 849 4.30 6.08 -23.39
CA ASN A 849 4.41 6.01 -24.85
C ASN A 849 3.11 6.39 -25.59
N VAL A 850 1.95 6.32 -24.92
CA VAL A 850 0.67 6.74 -25.48
C VAL A 850 0.67 8.23 -25.82
N ILE A 851 1.30 9.09 -25.01
CA ILE A 851 1.39 10.54 -25.27
C ILE A 851 2.01 10.79 -26.64
N ILE A 852 3.15 10.15 -26.90
CA ILE A 852 3.87 10.31 -28.16
C ILE A 852 3.06 9.80 -29.35
N LYS A 853 2.39 8.65 -29.21
CA LYS A 853 1.50 8.13 -30.26
C LYS A 853 0.36 9.09 -30.55
N GLN A 854 -0.22 9.68 -29.50
CA GLN A 854 -1.32 10.64 -29.64
C GLN A 854 -0.85 11.97 -30.21
N LEU A 855 0.38 12.42 -29.95
CA LEU A 855 0.94 13.65 -30.53
C LEU A 855 1.11 13.58 -32.06
N ARG A 856 1.17 12.39 -32.65
CA ARG A 856 1.32 12.22 -34.11
C ARG A 856 0.09 12.73 -34.90
N PRO A 857 0.29 13.16 -36.16
CA PRO A 857 1.58 13.34 -36.84
C PRO A 857 2.39 14.51 -36.27
N VAL A 858 3.70 14.33 -36.13
CA VAL A 858 4.61 15.38 -35.65
C VAL A 858 5.28 16.02 -36.85
N THR A 859 4.99 17.30 -37.12
CA THR A 859 5.39 17.97 -38.36
C THR A 859 6.26 19.20 -38.14
N SER A 860 6.62 19.53 -36.89
CA SER A 860 7.43 20.71 -36.57
C SER A 860 8.54 20.40 -35.57
N VAL A 861 9.63 21.19 -35.61
CA VAL A 861 10.75 21.10 -34.66
C VAL A 861 10.27 21.40 -33.23
N ALA A 862 9.33 22.33 -33.06
CA ALA A 862 8.70 22.62 -31.78
C ALA A 862 8.03 21.39 -31.14
N MET A 863 7.18 20.66 -31.89
CA MET A 863 6.55 19.43 -31.39
C MET A 863 7.56 18.33 -31.13
N LEU A 864 8.61 18.23 -31.95
CA LEU A 864 9.73 17.32 -31.74
C LEU A 864 10.43 17.61 -30.42
N ARG A 865 10.78 18.87 -30.13
CA ARG A 865 11.41 19.27 -28.85
C ARG A 865 10.49 19.00 -27.67
N ILE A 866 9.19 19.27 -27.76
CA ILE A 866 8.22 18.92 -26.71
C ILE A 866 8.22 17.41 -26.44
N ALA A 867 8.16 16.58 -27.48
CA ALA A 867 8.19 15.12 -27.34
C ALA A 867 9.48 14.62 -26.65
N PHE A 868 10.64 15.16 -27.06
CA PHE A 868 11.93 14.87 -26.45
C PHE A 868 12.02 15.39 -25.00
N ARG A 869 11.43 16.53 -24.69
CA ARG A 869 11.38 17.06 -23.31
C ARG A 869 10.49 16.24 -22.39
N ILE A 870 9.39 15.70 -22.89
CA ILE A 870 8.50 14.82 -22.10
C ILE A 870 9.20 13.48 -21.79
N MET A 871 9.73 12.80 -22.82
CA MET A 871 10.23 11.42 -22.67
C MET A 871 11.73 11.31 -22.41
N GLY A 872 12.52 12.30 -22.79
CA GLY A 872 13.98 12.29 -22.63
C GLY A 872 14.43 12.08 -21.18
N PRO A 873 13.87 12.80 -20.19
CA PRO A 873 14.16 12.58 -18.77
C PRO A 873 13.72 11.22 -18.22
N VAL A 874 12.83 10.51 -18.92
CA VAL A 874 12.37 9.16 -18.52
C VAL A 874 13.40 8.09 -18.89
N LEU A 875 14.16 8.27 -19.98
CA LEU A 875 15.12 7.28 -20.48
C LEU A 875 16.19 6.88 -19.43
N PRO A 876 16.82 7.79 -18.67
CA PRO A 876 17.72 7.42 -17.58
C PRO A 876 17.10 6.47 -16.54
N LYS A 877 15.83 6.68 -16.17
CA LYS A 877 15.09 5.81 -15.24
C LYS A 877 14.82 4.43 -15.84
N LEU A 878 14.81 4.31 -17.17
CA LEU A 878 14.58 3.06 -17.89
C LEU A 878 15.86 2.29 -18.20
N ALA A 879 17.05 2.80 -17.89
CA ALA A 879 18.32 2.14 -18.23
C ALA A 879 18.39 0.67 -17.77
N ASN A 880 17.80 0.35 -16.62
CA ASN A 880 17.75 -1.02 -16.10
C ASN A 880 16.59 -1.88 -16.68
N ALA A 881 15.63 -1.29 -17.39
CA ALA A 881 14.61 -1.99 -18.19
C ALA A 881 14.94 -1.87 -19.69
N HIS A 882 15.97 -2.59 -20.12
CA HIS A 882 16.52 -2.54 -21.47
C HIS A 882 15.46 -2.54 -22.59
N THR A 883 14.49 -3.47 -22.51
CA THR A 883 13.42 -3.58 -23.51
C THR A 883 12.55 -2.31 -23.58
N LEU A 884 12.22 -1.72 -22.43
CA LEU A 884 11.39 -0.52 -22.37
C LEU A 884 12.19 0.75 -22.73
N PHE A 885 13.47 0.80 -22.39
CA PHE A 885 14.41 1.83 -22.86
C PHE A 885 14.46 1.86 -24.39
N ASN A 886 14.76 0.71 -25.00
CA ASN A 886 14.85 0.56 -26.45
C ASN A 886 13.55 0.94 -27.15
N LYS A 887 12.40 0.52 -26.60
CA LYS A 887 11.08 0.88 -27.12
C LYS A 887 10.83 2.38 -27.08
N THR A 888 11.15 3.04 -25.97
CA THR A 888 10.99 4.49 -25.77
C THR A 888 11.94 5.28 -26.69
N LEU A 889 13.21 4.89 -26.78
CA LEU A 889 14.19 5.52 -27.66
C LEU A 889 13.79 5.36 -29.14
N SER A 890 13.39 4.15 -29.55
CA SER A 890 12.90 3.90 -30.91
C SER A 890 11.71 4.79 -31.26
N LEU A 891 10.82 5.04 -30.29
CA LEU A 891 9.66 5.87 -30.49
C LEU A 891 10.07 7.34 -30.74
N LEU A 892 11.00 7.87 -29.96
CA LEU A 892 11.58 9.21 -30.15
C LEU A 892 12.32 9.35 -31.49
N LEU A 893 13.13 8.35 -31.87
CA LEU A 893 13.81 8.33 -33.16
C LEU A 893 12.82 8.30 -34.34
N THR A 894 11.70 7.61 -34.18
CA THR A 894 10.66 7.61 -35.23
C THR A 894 10.02 8.99 -35.40
N ILE A 895 9.84 9.75 -34.31
CA ILE A 895 9.35 11.15 -34.42
C ILE A 895 10.37 12.05 -35.12
N LEU A 896 11.66 11.86 -34.83
CA LEU A 896 12.73 12.56 -35.55
C LEU A 896 12.64 12.29 -37.06
N VAL A 897 12.38 11.04 -37.44
CA VAL A 897 12.15 10.64 -38.83
C VAL A 897 10.83 11.19 -39.39
N ASP A 898 9.77 11.33 -38.59
CA ASP A 898 8.52 11.94 -39.06
C ASP A 898 8.74 13.40 -39.55
N VAL A 899 9.65 14.14 -38.92
CA VAL A 899 9.98 15.53 -39.28
C VAL A 899 11.05 15.62 -40.40
N PHE A 900 12.12 14.83 -40.29
CA PHE A 900 13.33 14.94 -41.13
C PHE A 900 13.58 13.74 -42.06
N GLY A 901 12.62 12.83 -42.15
CA GLY A 901 12.70 11.62 -42.97
C GLY A 901 12.60 11.88 -44.47
N LYS A 902 13.02 10.89 -45.26
CA LYS A 902 12.93 10.91 -46.74
C LYS A 902 11.50 11.12 -47.27
N ASN A 903 10.49 10.77 -46.46
CA ASN A 903 9.07 10.85 -46.80
C ASN A 903 8.33 11.96 -46.04
N SER A 904 9.02 12.91 -45.39
CA SER A 904 8.35 13.95 -44.62
C SER A 904 7.59 14.95 -45.50
N GLN A 905 6.42 15.38 -45.05
CA GLN A 905 5.53 16.32 -45.76
C GLN A 905 5.76 17.78 -45.34
N THR A 906 6.92 18.11 -44.75
CA THR A 906 7.21 19.45 -44.22
C THR A 906 7.40 20.46 -45.36
N SER A 907 6.60 21.55 -45.37
CA SER A 907 6.58 22.55 -46.43
C SER A 907 7.70 23.60 -46.34
N ILE A 908 8.53 23.58 -45.29
CA ILE A 908 9.57 24.57 -44.98
C ILE A 908 10.93 23.87 -44.91
N ALA A 909 11.94 24.45 -45.55
CA ALA A 909 13.33 23.98 -45.42
C ALA A 909 13.85 24.34 -44.01
N VAL A 910 14.13 23.32 -43.21
CA VAL A 910 14.62 23.42 -41.83
C VAL A 910 16.12 23.11 -41.84
N ASP A 911 16.95 23.93 -41.18
CA ASP A 911 18.41 23.75 -41.15
C ASP A 911 18.84 22.72 -40.09
N ALA A 912 19.97 22.04 -40.34
CA ALA A 912 20.59 21.08 -39.42
C ALA A 912 21.00 21.69 -38.07
N SER A 913 21.29 22.99 -38.06
CA SER A 913 21.66 23.75 -36.86
C SER A 913 20.52 23.84 -35.82
N GLU A 914 19.25 23.67 -36.24
CA GLU A 914 18.09 23.81 -35.35
C GLU A 914 17.89 22.63 -34.39
N ILE A 915 18.58 21.50 -34.58
CA ILE A 915 18.42 20.29 -33.75
C ILE A 915 19.69 19.86 -33.02
N ALA A 916 20.68 20.75 -32.90
CA ALA A 916 21.94 20.44 -32.22
C ALA A 916 21.73 19.92 -30.78
N ASP A 917 20.78 20.50 -30.05
CA ASP A 917 20.39 20.08 -28.71
C ASP A 917 19.84 18.64 -28.65
N ILE A 918 19.06 18.24 -29.64
CA ILE A 918 18.52 16.88 -29.77
C ILE A 918 19.63 15.89 -30.11
N ILE A 919 20.55 16.26 -31.01
CA ILE A 919 21.70 15.42 -31.36
C ILE A 919 22.59 15.23 -30.12
N ASP A 920 22.93 16.30 -29.39
CA ASP A 920 23.69 16.22 -28.14
C ASP A 920 22.99 15.34 -27.09
N PHE A 921 21.67 15.46 -26.96
CA PHE A 921 20.89 14.59 -26.08
C PHE A 921 20.99 13.11 -26.49
N LEU A 922 20.83 12.81 -27.79
CA LEU A 922 20.93 11.44 -28.29
C LEU A 922 22.30 10.86 -27.95
N HIS A 923 23.38 11.61 -28.21
CA HIS A 923 24.73 11.19 -27.82
C HIS A 923 24.81 10.83 -26.34
N HIS A 924 24.33 11.72 -25.47
CA HIS A 924 24.40 11.49 -24.04
C HIS A 924 23.60 10.24 -23.59
N VAL A 925 22.38 10.06 -24.10
CA VAL A 925 21.48 8.99 -23.61
C VAL A 925 21.92 7.59 -24.04
N ILE A 926 22.57 7.46 -25.19
CA ILE A 926 23.07 6.17 -25.72
C ILE A 926 24.23 5.63 -24.88
N HIS A 927 25.08 6.52 -24.36
CA HIS A 927 26.16 6.12 -23.45
C HIS A 927 25.65 5.81 -22.04
N TYR A 928 24.52 6.39 -21.63
CA TYR A 928 23.93 6.20 -20.31
C TYR A 928 23.44 4.76 -20.09
N GLU A 929 22.80 4.15 -21.10
CA GLU A 929 22.27 2.78 -21.02
C GLU A 929 23.39 1.73 -20.90
N GLY A 930 24.52 1.93 -21.58
CA GLY A 930 25.64 0.97 -21.59
C GLY A 930 26.31 0.74 -20.22
N GLN A 931 26.13 1.64 -19.24
CA GLN A 931 26.72 1.54 -17.90
C GLN A 931 25.71 1.42 -16.75
N GLY A 932 24.41 1.71 -16.96
CA GLY A 932 23.41 1.71 -15.88
C GLY A 932 23.64 2.81 -14.83
N GLY A 933 24.29 3.91 -15.21
CA GLY A 933 24.70 5.00 -14.31
C GLY A 933 25.22 6.24 -15.05
N PRO A 934 25.77 7.24 -14.33
CA PRO A 934 26.29 8.47 -14.94
C PRO A 934 27.38 8.15 -15.99
N VAL A 935 27.30 8.79 -17.16
CA VAL A 935 28.24 8.56 -18.27
C VAL A 935 29.67 8.88 -17.83
N GLN A 936 30.53 7.86 -17.76
CA GLN A 936 31.96 8.00 -17.57
C GLN A 936 32.70 8.04 -18.91
N ALA A 937 33.94 8.55 -18.93
CA ALA A 937 34.78 8.60 -20.14
C ALA A 937 35.07 7.21 -20.75
N SER A 938 34.87 6.12 -20.00
CA SER A 938 35.01 4.73 -20.46
C SER A 938 33.71 4.08 -20.93
N SER A 939 32.60 4.81 -20.95
CA SER A 939 31.27 4.27 -21.27
C SER A 939 31.15 3.86 -22.72
N LYS A 940 30.89 2.56 -22.96
CA LYS A 940 30.62 2.04 -24.29
C LYS A 940 29.12 1.84 -24.49
N PRO A 941 28.55 2.33 -25.60
CA PRO A 941 27.15 2.11 -25.91
C PRO A 941 26.90 0.66 -26.34
N ARG A 942 25.70 0.14 -26.09
CA ARG A 942 25.36 -1.23 -26.49
C ARG A 942 25.15 -1.36 -28.00
N PRO A 943 25.55 -2.49 -28.61
CA PRO A 943 25.41 -2.70 -30.06
C PRO A 943 23.98 -2.57 -30.59
N ASP A 944 22.97 -3.03 -29.83
CA ASP A 944 21.58 -3.01 -30.25
C ASP A 944 20.94 -1.61 -30.15
N VAL A 945 21.40 -0.77 -29.20
CA VAL A 945 21.07 0.66 -29.14
C VAL A 945 21.67 1.40 -30.34
N LEU A 946 22.93 1.11 -30.68
CA LEU A 946 23.57 1.67 -31.89
C LEU A 946 22.83 1.24 -33.17
N ALA A 947 22.35 -0.01 -33.22
CA ALA A 947 21.56 -0.50 -34.35
C ALA A 947 20.22 0.25 -34.52
N LEU A 948 19.59 0.72 -33.44
CA LEU A 948 18.38 1.57 -33.53
C LEU A 948 18.68 2.89 -34.22
N LEU A 949 19.83 3.51 -33.92
CA LEU A 949 20.23 4.78 -34.54
C LEU A 949 20.64 4.61 -35.98
N GLY A 950 21.36 3.54 -36.32
CA GLY A 950 21.70 3.23 -37.71
C GLY A 950 20.45 3.14 -38.58
N ARG A 951 19.42 2.42 -38.13
CA ARG A 951 18.12 2.35 -38.82
C ARG A 951 17.42 3.71 -38.94
N ALA A 952 17.49 4.53 -37.89
CA ALA A 952 16.92 5.87 -37.92
C ALA A 952 17.67 6.77 -38.92
N ALA A 953 19.00 6.77 -38.89
CA ALA A 953 19.86 7.53 -39.79
C ALA A 953 19.59 7.18 -41.26
N GLU A 954 19.48 5.90 -41.61
CA GLU A 954 19.14 5.45 -42.97
C GLU A 954 17.78 6.00 -43.47
N SER A 955 16.87 6.31 -42.55
CA SER A 955 15.53 6.82 -42.86
C SER A 955 15.48 8.35 -42.99
N LEU A 956 16.51 9.07 -42.54
CA LEU A 956 16.63 10.53 -42.64
C LEU A 956 17.01 10.99 -44.06
N ARG A 957 16.69 12.25 -44.39
CA ARG A 957 17.17 12.90 -45.62
C ARG A 957 18.71 13.01 -45.60
N PRO A 958 19.39 12.98 -46.76
CA PRO A 958 20.86 13.01 -46.84
C PRO A 958 21.50 14.16 -46.08
N GLU A 959 20.85 15.33 -46.06
CA GLU A 959 21.30 16.53 -45.35
C GLU A 959 21.37 16.34 -43.82
N PHE A 960 20.63 15.41 -43.21
CA PHE A 960 20.68 15.13 -41.76
C PHE A 960 21.39 13.82 -41.41
N GLN A 961 21.67 12.95 -42.38
CA GLN A 961 22.34 11.66 -42.13
C GLN A 961 23.73 11.83 -41.50
N HIS A 962 24.46 12.87 -41.90
CA HIS A 962 25.79 13.14 -41.37
C HIS A 962 25.79 13.43 -39.85
N LEU A 963 24.69 13.95 -39.29
CA LEU A 963 24.53 14.27 -37.87
C LEU A 963 24.44 13.04 -36.96
N LEU A 964 24.22 11.85 -37.50
CA LEU A 964 24.20 10.58 -36.75
C LEU A 964 25.29 9.61 -37.22
N SER A 965 26.05 9.98 -38.26
CA SER A 965 27.03 9.11 -38.93
C SER A 965 28.21 8.67 -38.05
N HIS A 966 28.51 9.42 -37.00
CA HIS A 966 29.54 9.11 -36.00
C HIS A 966 29.09 8.09 -34.93
N LEU A 967 27.82 7.69 -34.92
CA LEU A 967 27.25 6.66 -34.03
C LEU A 967 27.09 5.33 -34.80
N ASN A 968 28.21 4.76 -35.26
CA ASN A 968 28.23 3.51 -36.03
C ASN A 968 27.93 2.27 -35.17
N THR A 969 27.40 1.21 -35.80
CA THR A 969 27.10 -0.08 -35.15
C THR A 969 28.33 -0.81 -34.61
N ASP A 970 29.53 -0.50 -35.13
CA ASP A 970 30.78 -0.97 -34.54
C ASP A 970 31.16 -0.07 -33.36
N VAL A 971 31.01 -0.64 -32.16
CA VAL A 971 31.33 -0.02 -30.86
C VAL A 971 32.75 0.56 -30.81
N ASN A 972 33.69 0.02 -31.59
CA ASN A 972 35.08 0.50 -31.63
C ASN A 972 35.31 1.67 -32.59
N SER A 973 34.37 1.93 -33.50
CA SER A 973 34.43 2.99 -34.51
C SER A 973 33.53 4.20 -34.21
N SER A 974 32.58 4.06 -33.27
CA SER A 974 31.75 5.18 -32.81
C SER A 974 32.60 6.21 -32.06
N VAL A 975 32.44 7.50 -32.35
CA VAL A 975 33.46 8.57 -32.17
C VAL A 975 33.79 8.97 -30.71
N TYR A 976 33.31 8.23 -29.70
CA TYR A 976 33.85 8.33 -28.33
C TYR A 976 34.74 7.16 -27.91
N ALA A 977 35.08 6.24 -28.82
CA ALA A 977 36.31 5.43 -28.67
C ALA A 977 37.60 6.30 -28.74
N SER A 978 37.48 7.59 -29.07
CA SER A 978 38.60 8.51 -29.33
C SER A 978 38.62 9.79 -28.50
N SER A 979 38.08 9.83 -27.28
CA SER A 979 38.43 10.91 -26.33
C SER A 979 39.77 10.64 -25.66
N HIS A 980 40.81 10.55 -26.50
CA HIS A 980 42.24 10.82 -26.28
C HIS A 980 42.98 10.18 -27.47
N PRO A 981 43.43 10.95 -28.47
CA PRO A 981 44.54 10.44 -29.27
C PRO A 981 45.69 10.22 -28.29
N LYS A 982 46.15 8.98 -28.12
CA LYS A 982 47.49 8.76 -27.59
C LYS A 982 48.41 9.58 -28.50
N LEU A 983 48.98 10.65 -27.98
CA LEU A 983 50.05 11.38 -28.65
C LEU A 983 51.10 10.34 -29.02
N VAL A 984 51.19 10.06 -30.32
CA VAL A 984 52.29 9.26 -30.87
C VAL A 984 53.56 10.02 -30.50
N PRO A 985 54.52 9.42 -29.79
CA PRO A 985 55.81 10.06 -29.60
C PRO A 985 56.43 10.23 -30.99
N ASN A 986 56.66 11.47 -31.40
CA ASN A 986 57.38 11.75 -32.63
C ASN A 986 58.77 11.09 -32.56
N PRO A 987 59.21 10.39 -33.62
CA PRO A 987 60.55 9.87 -33.68
C PRO A 987 61.53 10.99 -34.06
N THR A 988 62.30 11.46 -33.09
CA THR A 988 63.71 11.88 -33.23
C THR A 988 64.41 11.74 -31.89
#